data_AF-A0A494R657-F1
#
_entry.id   AF-A0A494R657-F1
#
_cell.length_a   1.000
_cell.length_b   1.000
_cell.length_c   1.000
_cell.angle_alpha   90.00
_cell.angle_beta   90.00
_cell.angle_gamma   90.00
#
_symmetry.space_group_name_H-M   'P 1'
#
loop_
_entity.id
_entity.type
_entity.pdbx_description
1 polymer ?
#
loop_
_entity_poly.entity_id
_entity_poly.type
_entity_poly.pdbx_seq_one_letter_code
_entity_poly.pdbx_strand_id
1 'polypeptide(L)'
;MIIDIQNEESTQQTTASDAKPAKTSKGAPEIRGKKNLKGNSIYLVSPKFDTNKNDGMDLHAGREFAESNIPMDMIHPSTVEKTMVGKREITKYRKEYATAKADFYYDHAADGRNNSTRSKGKQMDAFRFIISCKPEELSHCQSDEEKGKFLCSLARATLQKMSGSSEINFYYDFVPHLKDGNPHVHIMMSSYTIDGQYYEFYRGKQDHGLIKLFDDVKYELEAKHPTLLQMEHEKREKNRLQIVIDKDTNAVTGEHAEIFNKLNAILNAHAGVNYSHPKIQQELADAGFEFRYTKAKSKSKFKDIQIFHKDAGDAFRSYANLPFQAKRVIENFETYQHFAKGLKIRTDVSAVVSKATALVNMYPSKNVTELNTVLYKELGVMLVPSFKKDKDTGRKYVGSWSFYIVKENVKFPVLKAGVTEPKLLTSTQEEAVALHEQCEDMTHTATQTQQVNGKDRYTKRDWIEPTPFRFHPNESTQDFIARMLASRAYKQSLTSQIAMGNSLISTYNNRKMIESNGVDSLQVFQANRSSAKAAIQWYVAQGFISIEFKGTQNPAIQKLMYIEAVLHGIEIDNFKPSAELKAEAQALLDAERDKVNASNKTKIHDFIKEKGLGQVRPADAMNLRSNRKLDVDVDQRPKLHSYLYGIHLGLSQGHFKHIDKLTLTNDEKKKVIKHFASAERLNPAQMADVLKRAGISLDAEEPPEAAQKSQQVDSRLSGSQPVVVNPDYVPVEDTSKQLNEKAEEKRTIKSITTELKQKT
;
A
#
# COMPACT_ATOMS: atom_id res chain seq x y z
N MET A 1 24.30 15.29 13.14
CA MET A 1 23.39 16.44 13.12
C MET A 1 22.00 16.00 12.71
N ILE A 2 20.98 16.44 13.44
CA ILE A 2 19.56 16.18 13.16
C ILE A 2 18.83 17.53 13.23
N ILE A 3 18.10 17.88 12.16
CA ILE A 3 17.16 19.01 12.18
C ILE A 3 15.79 18.42 12.52
N ASP A 4 15.22 18.81 13.66
CA ASP A 4 13.96 18.25 14.14
C ASP A 4 12.90 19.35 14.35
N ILE A 5 11.72 19.10 13.82
CA ILE A 5 10.55 19.94 13.98
C ILE A 5 9.81 19.39 15.21
N GLN A 6 10.21 19.85 16.40
CA GLN A 6 9.67 19.36 17.66
C GLN A 6 8.15 19.57 17.78
N ASN A 7 7.47 18.49 18.17
CA ASN A 7 6.08 18.46 18.59
C ASN A 7 6.07 17.96 20.05
N GLU A 8 5.60 18.76 21.00
CA GLU A 8 5.60 18.40 22.43
C GLU A 8 4.88 17.06 22.70
N GLU A 9 5.50 16.20 23.52
CA GLU A 9 4.82 15.12 24.23
C GLU A 9 4.24 15.67 25.53
N SER A 10 2.99 15.32 25.84
CA SER A 10 2.56 15.28 27.24
C SER A 10 3.28 14.10 27.92
N THR A 11 4.23 14.42 28.78
CA THR A 11 4.79 13.59 29.86
C THR A 11 4.33 12.12 29.91
N GLN A 12 5.10 11.22 29.28
CA GLN A 12 5.27 9.87 29.78
C GLN A 12 6.76 9.55 29.81
N GLN A 13 7.27 9.27 31.01
CA GLN A 13 8.63 8.79 31.21
C GLN A 13 8.82 7.48 30.42
N THR A 14 9.77 7.46 29.50
CA THR A 14 10.29 6.21 28.94
C THR A 14 11.72 6.01 29.42
N THR A 15 11.97 4.81 29.92
CA THR A 15 13.28 4.33 30.38
C THR A 15 14.27 4.25 29.22
N ALA A 16 15.51 4.64 29.51
CA ALA A 16 16.62 4.63 28.56
C ALA A 16 16.87 3.23 27.97
N SER A 17 16.78 3.09 26.65
CA SER A 17 17.54 2.09 25.90
C SER A 17 17.72 2.50 24.43
N ASP A 18 18.94 2.28 23.95
CA ASP A 18 19.45 2.28 22.58
C ASP A 18 18.57 2.87 21.46
N ALA A 19 18.93 4.13 21.14
CA ALA A 19 18.80 4.81 19.85
C ALA A 19 17.88 4.15 18.80
N LYS A 20 16.57 4.31 18.99
CA LYS A 20 15.60 4.37 17.89
C LYS A 20 15.14 5.82 17.72
N PRO A 21 15.00 6.34 16.48
CA PRO A 21 14.43 7.66 16.28
C PRO A 21 13.05 7.72 16.93
N ALA A 22 12.82 8.74 17.77
CA ALA A 22 11.55 8.95 18.42
C ALA A 22 10.41 8.93 17.40
N LYS A 23 9.31 8.23 17.73
CA LYS A 23 8.10 8.23 16.91
C LYS A 23 7.60 9.68 16.77
N THR A 24 7.33 10.11 15.54
CA THR A 24 6.80 11.44 15.21
C THR A 24 5.54 11.77 16.02
N SER A 25 5.64 12.73 16.93
CA SER A 25 4.56 13.22 17.80
C SER A 25 3.65 14.23 17.08
N LYS A 26 2.44 14.47 17.65
CA LYS A 26 1.41 15.37 17.12
C LYS A 26 1.51 16.75 17.77
N GLY A 27 1.95 17.74 17.01
CA GLY A 27 1.96 19.18 17.30
C GLY A 27 2.11 19.95 15.98
N ALA A 28 1.80 21.25 15.98
CA ALA A 28 2.14 22.13 14.86
C ALA A 28 3.41 22.91 15.25
N PRO A 29 4.47 22.92 14.44
CA PRO A 29 5.65 23.77 14.69
C PRO A 29 5.37 25.26 14.53
N GLU A 30 4.24 25.58 13.91
CA GLU A 30 3.69 26.92 13.83
C GLU A 30 3.03 27.27 15.18
N ILE A 31 3.47 28.38 15.77
CA ILE A 31 3.00 28.91 17.04
C ILE A 31 2.02 30.04 16.76
N ARG A 32 0.90 30.02 17.47
CA ARG A 32 -0.14 31.04 17.40
C ARG A 32 -0.49 31.56 18.80
N GLY A 33 -0.59 32.88 18.91
CA GLY A 33 -1.07 33.63 20.06
C GLY A 33 0.01 33.94 21.10
N LYS A 34 -0.09 35.13 21.71
CA LYS A 34 0.81 35.63 22.77
C LYS A 34 1.07 34.62 23.89
N LYS A 35 0.03 33.89 24.34
CA LYS A 35 0.15 32.89 25.42
C LYS A 35 1.13 31.77 25.06
N ASN A 36 1.04 31.22 23.85
CA ASN A 36 1.89 30.12 23.42
C ASN A 36 3.32 30.61 23.13
N LEU A 37 3.46 31.79 22.50
CA LEU A 37 4.76 32.45 22.28
C LEU A 37 5.48 32.68 23.62
N LYS A 38 4.77 33.16 24.64
CA LYS A 38 5.30 33.37 25.99
C LYS A 38 5.73 32.06 26.65
N GLY A 39 4.89 31.02 26.57
CA GLY A 39 5.25 29.70 27.11
C GLY A 39 6.55 29.14 26.52
N ASN A 40 6.70 29.27 25.20
CA ASN A 40 7.92 28.90 24.48
C ASN A 40 9.13 29.73 24.91
N SER A 41 8.98 31.06 24.92
CA SER A 41 10.06 31.97 25.30
C SER A 41 10.52 31.75 26.75
N ILE A 42 9.60 31.47 27.68
CA ILE A 42 9.93 31.10 29.07
C ILE A 42 10.76 29.82 29.10
N TYR A 43 10.33 28.78 28.38
CA TYR A 43 11.03 27.49 28.35
C TYR A 43 12.49 27.64 27.89
N LEU A 44 12.73 28.41 26.83
CA LEU A 44 14.08 28.62 26.25
C LEU A 44 15.03 29.33 27.21
N VAL A 45 14.57 30.32 27.98
CA VAL A 45 15.44 31.15 28.82
C VAL A 45 15.52 30.70 30.28
N SER A 46 14.73 29.69 30.66
CA SER A 46 14.68 29.17 32.03
C SER A 46 15.61 27.98 32.21
N PRO A 47 16.30 27.85 33.37
CA PRO A 47 17.01 26.64 33.73
C PRO A 47 16.06 25.45 33.86
N LYS A 48 16.56 24.25 33.58
CA LYS A 48 15.83 22.99 33.79
C LYS A 48 16.74 22.04 34.56
N PHE A 49 16.46 21.86 35.84
CA PHE A 49 17.28 21.00 36.69
C PHE A 49 16.83 19.54 36.59
N ASP A 50 17.77 18.62 36.39
CA ASP A 50 17.50 17.18 36.43
C ASP A 50 17.18 16.75 37.87
N THR A 51 15.94 16.33 38.13
CA THR A 51 15.52 15.88 39.47
C THR A 51 15.96 14.44 39.78
N ASN A 52 16.48 13.70 38.80
CA ASN A 52 16.89 12.30 38.95
C ASN A 52 18.40 12.14 39.17
N LYS A 53 19.19 13.21 39.05
CA LYS A 53 20.63 13.23 39.35
C LYS A 53 20.89 14.08 40.58
N ASN A 54 21.67 13.56 41.53
CA ASN A 54 21.95 14.21 42.83
C ASN A 54 22.66 15.57 42.71
N ASP A 55 23.15 15.92 41.52
CA ASP A 55 24.06 17.06 41.32
C ASP A 55 23.33 18.34 40.92
N GLY A 56 22.00 18.32 40.74
CA GLY A 56 21.22 19.50 40.38
C GLY A 56 21.67 20.17 39.08
N MET A 57 22.13 19.36 38.11
CA MET A 57 22.68 19.84 36.84
C MET A 57 21.60 20.54 36.00
N ASP A 58 21.91 21.74 35.50
CA ASP A 58 21.04 22.48 34.60
C ASP A 58 21.13 21.93 33.17
N LEU A 59 20.09 21.23 32.75
CA LEU A 59 19.94 20.65 31.42
C LEU A 59 19.91 21.72 30.31
N HIS A 60 19.47 22.94 30.64
CA HIS A 60 19.45 24.09 29.73
C HIS A 60 20.71 24.97 29.83
N ALA A 61 21.80 24.47 30.45
CA ALA A 61 23.09 25.16 30.40
C ALA A 61 23.52 25.33 28.93
N GLY A 62 23.97 26.53 28.55
CA GLY A 62 24.23 26.94 27.16
C GLY A 62 23.38 28.13 26.70
N ARG A 63 22.28 28.44 27.40
CA ARG A 63 21.41 29.61 27.11
C ARG A 63 22.13 30.96 27.18
N GLU A 64 23.29 31.03 27.82
CA GLU A 64 24.20 32.17 27.84
C GLU A 64 24.87 32.47 26.50
N PHE A 65 24.89 31.50 25.59
CA PHE A 65 25.41 31.65 24.23
C PHE A 65 24.30 31.87 23.19
N ALA A 66 23.13 32.34 23.64
CA ALA A 66 22.00 32.63 22.77
C ALA A 66 22.32 33.80 21.82
N GLU A 67 21.82 33.69 20.59
CA GLU A 67 21.93 34.73 19.56
C GLU A 67 20.54 35.14 19.09
N SER A 68 20.31 36.43 18.89
CA SER A 68 19.02 36.97 18.45
C SER A 68 19.24 38.25 17.65
N ASN A 69 18.37 38.50 16.67
CA ASN A 69 18.26 39.80 16.00
C ASN A 69 16.96 40.53 16.38
N ILE A 70 16.25 40.07 17.41
CA ILE A 70 15.07 40.75 17.92
C ILE A 70 15.52 41.97 18.73
N PRO A 71 15.07 43.19 18.38
CA PRO A 71 15.38 44.38 19.16
C PRO A 71 14.68 44.27 20.53
N MET A 72 15.47 44.16 21.59
CA MET A 72 15.00 44.01 22.96
C MET A 72 15.69 45.02 23.86
N ASP A 73 14.91 45.78 24.64
CA ASP A 73 15.43 46.73 25.64
C ASP A 73 15.87 46.04 26.95
N MET A 74 15.69 44.71 27.03
CA MET A 74 16.04 43.90 28.20
C MET A 74 17.27 43.04 27.92
N ILE A 75 18.19 43.00 28.90
CA ILE A 75 19.37 42.13 28.86
C ILE A 75 18.93 40.66 28.98
N HIS A 76 19.62 39.75 28.31
CA HIS A 76 19.27 38.32 28.36
C HIS A 76 19.36 37.76 29.80
N PRO A 77 18.37 36.96 30.26
CA PRO A 77 18.29 36.52 31.67
C PRO A 77 19.52 35.78 32.20
N SER A 78 20.25 35.06 31.34
CA SER A 78 21.49 34.34 31.74
C SER A 78 22.66 35.27 32.08
N THR A 79 22.64 36.52 31.59
CA THR A 79 23.64 37.53 31.98
C THR A 79 23.25 38.17 33.30
N VAL A 80 21.97 38.51 33.45
CA VAL A 80 21.42 39.15 34.66
C VAL A 80 21.46 38.22 35.88
N GLU A 81 21.28 36.92 35.67
CA GLU A 81 21.37 35.90 36.73
C GLU A 81 22.74 35.89 37.43
N LYS A 82 23.82 36.29 36.75
CA LYS A 82 25.17 36.38 37.34
C LYS A 82 25.31 37.55 38.32
N THR A 83 24.43 38.55 38.22
CA THR A 83 24.49 39.81 38.98
C THR A 83 23.34 39.99 39.98
N MET A 84 22.23 39.25 39.81
CA MET A 84 21.07 39.31 40.70
C MET A 84 21.18 38.32 41.87
N VAL A 85 20.94 38.79 43.10
CA VAL A 85 21.13 38.01 44.33
C VAL A 85 19.90 37.16 44.70
N GLY A 86 18.69 37.49 44.21
CA GLY A 86 17.43 36.83 44.59
C GLY A 86 16.82 35.86 43.56
N LYS A 87 16.60 34.58 43.93
CA LYS A 87 15.93 33.56 43.09
C LYS A 87 14.50 33.94 42.63
N ARG A 88 13.74 34.66 43.46
CA ARG A 88 12.39 35.13 43.11
C ARG A 88 12.43 36.26 42.08
N GLU A 89 13.41 37.15 42.19
CA GLU A 89 13.60 38.30 41.30
C GLU A 89 14.00 37.83 39.90
N ILE A 90 14.95 36.91 39.78
CA ILE A 90 15.35 36.37 38.47
C ILE A 90 14.20 35.58 37.80
N THR A 91 13.36 34.90 38.58
CA THR A 91 12.18 34.21 38.04
C THR A 91 11.15 35.20 37.48
N LYS A 92 10.95 36.34 38.14
CA LYS A 92 10.10 37.43 37.65
C LYS A 92 10.70 38.04 36.37
N TYR A 93 12.00 38.34 36.39
CA TYR A 93 12.73 38.91 35.25
C TYR A 93 12.64 38.03 34.00
N ARG A 94 12.82 36.71 34.13
CA ARG A 94 12.63 35.74 33.02
C ARG A 94 11.23 35.81 32.41
N LYS A 95 10.20 35.94 33.26
CA LYS A 95 8.80 36.04 32.79
C LYS A 95 8.56 37.35 32.06
N GLU A 96 9.14 38.46 32.52
CA GLU A 96 9.05 39.76 31.87
C GLU A 96 9.76 39.73 30.51
N TYR A 97 11.01 39.26 30.46
CA TYR A 97 11.78 39.07 29.23
C TYR A 97 11.04 38.22 28.19
N ALA A 98 10.51 37.06 28.62
CA ALA A 98 9.75 36.17 27.75
C ALA A 98 8.40 36.75 27.30
N THR A 99 7.81 37.67 28.09
CA THR A 99 6.59 38.39 27.69
C THR A 99 6.92 39.39 26.59
N ALA A 100 7.96 40.20 26.77
CA ALA A 100 8.41 41.17 25.77
C ALA A 100 8.76 40.51 24.42
N LYS A 101 9.44 39.35 24.44
CA LYS A 101 9.67 38.57 23.21
C LYS A 101 8.40 38.07 22.54
N ALA A 102 7.47 37.55 23.34
CA ALA A 102 6.20 37.06 22.83
C ALA A 102 5.34 38.18 22.22
N ASP A 103 5.38 39.37 22.83
CA ASP A 103 4.74 40.57 22.31
C ASP A 103 5.37 40.97 20.98
N PHE A 104 6.70 41.03 20.88
CA PHE A 104 7.39 41.35 19.63
C PHE A 104 6.97 40.42 18.47
N TYR A 105 7.05 39.09 18.66
CA TYR A 105 6.65 38.15 17.60
C TYR A 105 5.19 38.30 17.20
N TYR A 106 4.30 38.52 18.16
CA TYR A 106 2.88 38.68 17.90
C TYR A 106 2.58 39.99 17.18
N ASP A 107 3.20 41.09 17.61
CA ASP A 107 2.98 42.43 17.09
C ASP A 107 3.56 42.54 15.68
N HIS A 108 4.77 42.00 15.43
CA HIS A 108 5.33 41.88 14.07
C HIS A 108 4.44 41.03 13.15
N ALA A 109 3.92 39.90 13.64
CA ALA A 109 2.98 39.09 12.89
C ALA A 109 1.63 39.81 12.66
N ALA A 110 1.15 40.60 13.61
CA ALA A 110 -0.05 41.43 13.44
C ALA A 110 0.17 42.50 12.37
N ASP A 111 1.31 43.18 12.39
CA ASP A 111 1.70 44.16 11.40
C ASP A 111 1.77 43.55 9.99
N GLY A 112 2.52 42.45 9.82
CA GLY A 112 2.61 41.73 8.55
C GLY A 112 1.26 41.25 8.02
N ARG A 113 0.34 40.79 8.88
CA ARG A 113 -1.03 40.40 8.50
C ARG A 113 -1.88 41.57 8.01
N ASN A 114 -1.74 42.72 8.65
CA ASN A 114 -2.60 43.88 8.42
C ASN A 114 -2.10 44.74 7.25
N ASN A 115 -0.80 44.82 7.07
CA ASN A 115 -0.16 45.79 6.17
C ASN A 115 0.40 45.16 4.88
N SER A 116 0.57 43.84 4.80
CA SER A 116 1.01 43.18 3.57
C SER A 116 -0.13 42.44 2.84
N THR A 117 -0.43 42.86 1.62
CA THR A 117 -1.53 42.31 0.80
C THR A 117 -1.35 40.80 0.55
N ARG A 118 -0.10 40.32 0.43
CA ARG A 118 0.24 38.91 0.19
C ARG A 118 0.17 38.03 1.45
N SER A 119 0.07 38.66 2.62
CA SER A 119 0.07 38.02 3.94
C SER A 119 -1.33 37.96 4.57
N LYS A 120 -2.34 38.54 3.92
CA LYS A 120 -3.71 38.61 4.42
C LYS A 120 -4.29 37.21 4.66
N GLY A 121 -4.91 37.02 5.83
CA GLY A 121 -5.53 35.74 6.21
C GLY A 121 -4.56 34.67 6.74
N LYS A 122 -3.25 34.92 6.77
CA LYS A 122 -2.27 34.05 7.43
C LYS A 122 -2.33 34.27 8.95
N GLN A 123 -2.23 33.21 9.75
CA GLN A 123 -2.56 33.27 11.19
C GLN A 123 -1.45 32.79 12.14
N MET A 124 -0.31 32.36 11.59
CA MET A 124 0.82 31.86 12.39
C MET A 124 1.73 33.03 12.75
N ASP A 125 2.18 33.09 14.00
CA ASP A 125 2.97 34.21 14.51
C ASP A 125 4.47 33.87 14.51
N ALA A 126 4.84 32.64 14.89
CA ALA A 126 6.22 32.14 14.88
C ALA A 126 6.30 30.68 14.43
N PHE A 127 7.50 30.22 14.09
CA PHE A 127 7.82 28.85 13.73
C PHE A 127 9.00 28.38 14.58
N ARG A 128 8.95 27.13 15.08
CA ARG A 128 10.04 26.55 15.89
C ARG A 128 10.54 25.22 15.36
N PHE A 129 11.83 24.98 15.52
CA PHE A 129 12.50 23.70 15.30
C PHE A 129 13.83 23.68 16.08
N ILE A 130 14.52 22.54 16.07
CA ILE A 130 15.82 22.40 16.72
C ILE A 130 16.85 21.81 15.75
N ILE A 131 18.12 22.07 16.04
CA ILE A 131 19.24 21.34 15.45
C ILE A 131 20.01 20.69 16.59
N SER A 132 20.07 19.35 16.59
CA SER A 132 20.82 18.58 17.57
C SER A 132 22.07 17.94 16.96
N CYS A 133 23.15 17.92 17.73
CA CYS A 133 24.37 17.21 17.40
C CYS A 133 24.63 16.17 18.48
N LYS A 134 25.19 15.03 18.09
CA LYS A 134 25.69 14.07 19.08
C LYS A 134 26.95 14.62 19.75
N PRO A 135 27.28 14.16 20.97
CA PRO A 135 28.50 14.59 21.66
C PRO A 135 29.77 14.39 20.82
N GLU A 136 29.86 13.33 20.02
CA GLU A 136 31.05 13.07 19.18
C GLU A 136 31.26 14.15 18.11
N GLU A 137 30.17 14.69 17.56
CA GLU A 137 30.20 15.71 16.49
C GLU A 137 30.71 17.06 17.01
N LEU A 138 30.65 17.26 18.34
CA LEU A 138 31.12 18.44 19.05
C LEU A 138 32.45 18.20 19.78
N SER A 139 33.11 17.07 19.55
CA SER A 139 34.38 16.71 20.21
C SER A 139 35.53 17.67 19.89
N HIS A 140 35.47 18.36 18.76
CA HIS A 140 36.43 19.38 18.35
C HIS A 140 36.29 20.69 19.16
N CYS A 141 35.13 20.92 19.79
CA CYS A 141 34.89 22.06 20.66
C CYS A 141 35.37 21.74 22.09
N GLN A 142 36.35 22.48 22.57
CA GLN A 142 37.00 22.31 23.88
C GLN A 142 36.20 22.91 25.04
N SER A 143 35.33 23.89 24.76
CA SER A 143 34.53 24.60 25.78
C SER A 143 33.04 24.58 25.48
N ASP A 144 32.21 24.81 26.50
CA ASP A 144 30.76 24.97 26.32
C ASP A 144 30.43 26.21 25.47
N GLU A 145 31.25 27.26 25.52
CA GLU A 145 31.13 28.44 24.66
C GLU A 145 31.36 28.09 23.19
N GLU A 146 32.42 27.32 22.88
CA GLU A 146 32.68 26.85 21.52
C GLU A 146 31.56 25.96 21.00
N LYS A 147 31.01 25.08 21.84
CA LYS A 147 29.85 24.24 21.49
C LYS A 147 28.61 25.09 21.21
N GLY A 148 28.32 26.07 22.05
CA GLY A 148 27.21 27.00 21.86
C GLY A 148 27.33 27.78 20.54
N LYS A 149 28.50 28.38 20.29
CA LYS A 149 28.79 29.11 19.04
C LYS A 149 28.70 28.23 17.80
N PHE A 150 29.22 27.01 17.87
CA PHE A 150 29.14 26.07 16.75
C PHE A 150 27.68 25.71 16.43
N LEU A 151 26.86 25.38 17.43
CA LEU A 151 25.43 25.11 17.23
C LEU A 151 24.70 26.32 16.63
N CYS A 152 24.93 27.53 17.15
CA CYS A 152 24.38 28.76 16.59
C CYS A 152 24.82 29.00 15.13
N SER A 153 26.05 28.62 14.76
CA SER A 153 26.52 28.70 13.37
C SER A 153 25.75 27.78 12.41
N LEU A 154 25.40 26.57 12.85
CA LEU A 154 24.56 25.64 12.08
C LEU A 154 23.12 26.17 11.94
N ALA A 155 22.57 26.74 13.01
CA ALA A 155 21.27 27.40 12.99
C ALA A 155 21.24 28.58 12.01
N ARG A 156 22.28 29.42 12.03
CA ARG A 156 22.45 30.55 11.12
C ARG A 156 22.44 30.11 9.66
N ALA A 157 23.25 29.12 9.30
CA ALA A 157 23.32 28.59 7.93
C ALA A 157 21.96 28.04 7.46
N THR A 158 21.23 27.38 8.36
CA THR A 158 19.89 26.85 8.06
C THR A 158 18.89 27.98 7.77
N LEU A 159 18.86 29.03 8.60
CA LEU A 159 17.95 30.16 8.37
C LEU A 159 18.35 30.99 7.14
N GLN A 160 19.64 31.19 6.85
CA GLN A 160 20.10 31.83 5.61
C GLN A 160 19.56 31.11 4.37
N LYS A 161 19.62 29.78 4.36
CA LYS A 161 19.04 28.99 3.26
C LYS A 161 17.53 29.16 3.17
N MET A 162 16.82 29.20 4.30
CA MET A 162 15.38 29.46 4.33
C MET A 162 15.04 30.87 3.81
N SER A 163 15.88 31.86 4.07
CA SER A 163 15.73 33.22 3.55
C SER A 163 16.05 33.33 2.06
N GLY A 164 16.75 32.36 1.48
CA GLY A 164 17.24 32.44 0.10
C GLY A 164 18.29 33.55 -0.10
N SER A 165 18.99 33.95 0.97
CA SER A 165 19.91 35.09 1.02
C SER A 165 21.13 34.76 1.89
N SER A 166 22.22 35.52 1.73
CA SER A 166 23.37 35.50 2.64
C SER A 166 23.03 36.05 4.03
N GLU A 167 21.96 36.82 4.16
CA GLU A 167 21.45 37.34 5.43
C GLU A 167 20.16 36.64 5.84
N ILE A 168 19.91 36.55 7.15
CA ILE A 168 18.67 35.98 7.68
C ILE A 168 17.57 37.04 7.56
N ASN A 169 16.64 36.85 6.64
CA ASN A 169 15.49 37.72 6.44
C ASN A 169 14.30 37.40 7.38
N PHE A 170 14.59 37.03 8.62
CA PHE A 170 13.59 36.72 9.65
C PHE A 170 14.04 37.27 10.99
N TYR A 171 13.10 37.65 11.85
CA TYR A 171 13.40 37.79 13.26
C TYR A 171 13.51 36.41 13.90
N TYR A 172 14.56 36.17 14.68
CA TYR A 172 14.84 34.85 15.25
C TYR A 172 15.51 34.90 16.63
N ASP A 173 15.45 33.75 17.29
CA ASP A 173 16.20 33.40 18.48
C ASP A 173 16.85 32.04 18.32
N PHE A 174 18.15 31.98 18.56
CA PHE A 174 18.94 30.77 18.70
C PHE A 174 19.29 30.59 20.17
N VAL A 175 18.87 29.48 20.78
CA VAL A 175 19.13 29.20 22.19
C VAL A 175 19.74 27.80 22.34
N PRO A 176 21.06 27.70 22.59
CA PRO A 176 21.72 26.41 22.82
C PRO A 176 21.39 25.80 24.18
N HIS A 177 21.10 24.50 24.20
CA HIS A 177 21.03 23.65 25.39
C HIS A 177 22.07 22.52 25.24
N LEU A 178 23.04 22.46 26.15
CA LEU A 178 24.23 21.61 26.00
C LEU A 178 24.20 20.35 26.86
N LYS A 179 23.35 20.28 27.90
CA LYS A 179 23.42 19.23 28.93
C LYS A 179 22.18 18.31 28.99
N ASP A 180 21.20 18.49 28.10
CA ASP A 180 19.98 17.67 27.99
C ASP A 180 20.20 16.33 27.24
N GLY A 181 21.33 15.66 27.49
CA GLY A 181 21.71 14.37 26.86
C GLY A 181 22.26 14.49 25.42
N ASN A 182 21.61 15.29 24.56
CA ASN A 182 22.11 15.66 23.23
C ASN A 182 22.20 17.19 23.12
N PRO A 183 23.40 17.76 22.92
CA PRO A 183 23.55 19.19 22.67
C PRO A 183 22.74 19.64 21.45
N HIS A 184 21.94 20.69 21.61
CA HIS A 184 21.08 21.19 20.54
C HIS A 184 20.88 22.70 20.64
N VAL A 185 20.48 23.33 19.55
CA VAL A 185 20.04 24.72 19.51
C VAL A 185 18.56 24.76 19.16
N HIS A 186 17.78 25.43 20.00
CA HIS A 186 16.43 25.81 19.66
C HIS A 186 16.44 27.00 18.72
N ILE A 187 15.66 26.90 17.66
CA ILE A 187 15.44 27.98 16.70
C ILE A 187 13.97 28.35 16.79
N MET A 188 13.72 29.57 17.24
CA MET A 188 12.41 30.21 17.15
C MET A 188 12.55 31.36 16.15
N MET A 189 11.67 31.44 15.18
CA MET A 189 11.70 32.48 14.15
C MET A 189 10.31 33.03 13.88
N SER A 190 10.20 34.26 13.39
CA SER A 190 8.92 34.80 12.96
C SER A 190 8.40 34.04 11.73
N SER A 191 7.08 33.91 11.65
CA SER A 191 6.44 33.39 10.43
C SER A 191 6.45 34.38 9.26
N TYR A 192 6.81 35.63 9.54
CA TYR A 192 6.94 36.70 8.58
C TYR A 192 8.41 37.09 8.45
N THR A 193 8.79 37.41 7.23
CA THR A 193 10.07 38.08 6.96
C THR A 193 10.15 39.42 7.68
N ILE A 194 11.35 40.01 7.75
CA ILE A 194 11.56 41.31 8.42
C ILE A 194 10.67 42.39 7.76
N ASP A 195 10.47 42.29 6.45
CA ASP A 195 9.62 43.14 5.60
C ASP A 195 8.11 42.78 5.63
N GLY A 196 7.70 41.86 6.52
CA GLY A 196 6.27 41.58 6.78
C GLY A 196 5.60 40.64 5.76
N GLN A 197 6.36 40.03 4.84
CA GLN A 197 5.84 39.00 3.93
C GLN A 197 5.78 37.64 4.65
N TYR A 198 4.62 36.99 4.62
CA TYR A 198 4.43 35.64 5.19
C TYR A 198 5.26 34.60 4.44
N TYR A 199 6.02 33.81 5.18
CA TYR A 199 6.73 32.66 4.64
C TYR A 199 5.86 31.41 4.79
N GLU A 200 5.48 30.79 3.68
CA GLU A 200 4.65 29.59 3.72
C GLU A 200 5.49 28.37 4.11
N PHE A 201 5.43 27.98 5.38
CA PHE A 201 6.03 26.76 5.93
C PHE A 201 5.32 25.50 5.42
N TYR A 202 5.36 25.27 4.11
CA TYR A 202 4.96 23.99 3.56
C TYR A 202 5.99 22.95 4.01
N ARG A 203 5.72 22.27 5.14
CA ARG A 203 6.55 21.15 5.64
C ARG A 203 6.91 20.18 4.51
N GLY A 204 5.99 20.01 3.56
CA GLY A 204 6.14 19.09 2.46
C GLY A 204 6.13 17.64 2.91
N LYS A 205 6.44 16.75 1.98
CA LYS A 205 6.75 15.34 2.23
C LYS A 205 8.24 15.15 1.97
N GLN A 206 8.75 13.94 2.11
CA GLN A 206 10.12 13.60 1.68
C GLN A 206 10.37 14.15 0.25
N ASP A 207 11.51 14.83 0.05
CA ASP A 207 11.91 15.52 -1.19
C ASP A 207 11.02 16.70 -1.65
N HIS A 208 10.17 17.24 -0.76
CA HIS A 208 9.44 18.49 -0.98
C HIS A 208 9.43 19.40 0.24
N GLY A 209 9.16 20.70 0.03
CA GLY A 209 8.96 21.66 1.11
C GLY A 209 10.17 21.80 2.05
N LEU A 210 9.90 22.05 3.33
CA LEU A 210 10.93 22.22 4.36
C LEU A 210 11.79 20.98 4.58
N ILE A 211 11.24 19.77 4.44
CA ILE A 211 12.02 18.54 4.63
C ILE A 211 13.15 18.45 3.59
N LYS A 212 12.86 18.76 2.32
CA LYS A 212 13.90 18.79 1.29
C LYS A 212 14.93 19.88 1.58
N LEU A 213 14.47 21.08 1.96
CA LEU A 213 15.36 22.18 2.30
C LEU A 213 16.32 21.79 3.43
N PHE A 214 15.82 21.12 4.46
CA PHE A 214 16.63 20.62 5.58
C PHE A 214 17.62 19.53 5.15
N ASP A 215 17.20 18.58 4.31
CA ASP A 215 18.10 17.57 3.75
C ASP A 215 19.20 18.24 2.88
N ASP A 216 18.87 19.28 2.11
CA ASP A 216 19.84 20.02 1.28
C ASP A 216 20.82 20.84 2.13
N VAL A 217 20.34 21.56 3.15
CA VAL A 217 21.20 22.29 4.10
C VAL A 217 22.11 21.33 4.85
N LYS A 218 21.57 20.21 5.33
CA LYS A 218 22.33 19.20 6.06
C LYS A 218 23.45 18.63 5.20
N TYR A 219 23.17 18.32 3.94
CA TYR A 219 24.20 17.90 2.98
C TYR A 219 25.29 18.98 2.83
N GLU A 220 24.94 20.25 2.65
CA GLU A 220 25.94 21.33 2.53
C GLU A 220 26.78 21.49 3.81
N LEU A 221 26.17 21.37 4.99
CA LEU A 221 26.85 21.50 6.28
C LEU A 221 27.75 20.31 6.60
N GLU A 222 27.31 19.09 6.31
CA GLU A 222 28.14 17.88 6.46
C GLU A 222 29.41 17.99 5.61
N ALA A 223 29.33 18.56 4.40
CA ALA A 223 30.50 18.76 3.53
C ALA A 223 31.45 19.84 4.08
N LYS A 224 30.89 20.91 4.65
CA LYS A 224 31.66 22.03 5.23
C LYS A 224 32.30 21.68 6.57
N HIS A 225 31.67 20.81 7.35
CA HIS A 225 32.09 20.43 8.69
C HIS A 225 32.26 18.91 8.76
N PRO A 226 33.45 18.37 8.42
CA PRO A 226 33.71 16.93 8.42
C PRO A 226 33.54 16.25 9.78
N THR A 227 33.51 17.02 10.87
CA THR A 227 33.22 16.56 12.23
C THR A 227 31.76 16.16 12.42
N LEU A 228 30.84 16.62 11.55
CA LEU A 228 29.47 16.15 11.52
C LEU A 228 29.40 14.75 10.92
N LEU A 229 28.51 13.92 11.48
CA LEU A 229 28.19 12.62 10.91
C LEU A 229 27.59 12.82 9.51
N GLN A 230 28.21 12.17 8.53
CA GLN A 230 27.89 12.24 7.09
C GLN A 230 26.61 11.47 6.72
N MET A 231 25.57 11.55 7.56
CA MET A 231 24.36 10.73 7.42
C MET A 231 23.60 11.03 6.13
N GLU A 232 23.51 12.30 5.73
CA GLU A 232 22.83 12.67 4.50
C GLU A 232 23.69 12.38 3.27
N HIS A 233 25.02 12.60 3.34
CA HIS A 233 25.96 12.14 2.31
C HIS A 233 25.86 10.64 2.09
N GLU A 234 26.01 9.83 3.13
CA GLU A 234 25.89 8.37 3.03
C GLU A 234 24.54 7.94 2.48
N LYS A 235 23.45 8.62 2.89
CA LYS A 235 22.10 8.37 2.36
C LYS A 235 22.04 8.70 0.86
N ARG A 236 22.66 9.78 0.41
CA ARG A 236 22.68 10.18 -1.01
C ARG A 236 23.61 9.28 -1.83
N GLU A 237 24.78 8.94 -1.32
CA GLU A 237 25.74 8.00 -1.93
C GLU A 237 25.12 6.62 -2.17
N LYS A 238 24.47 6.07 -1.14
CA LYS A 238 23.85 4.73 -1.20
C LYS A 238 22.58 4.71 -2.05
N ASN A 239 21.81 5.80 -2.08
CA ASN A 239 20.46 5.78 -2.66
C ASN A 239 20.29 6.62 -3.92
N ARG A 240 21.25 7.45 -4.37
CA ARG A 240 21.10 8.29 -5.57
C ARG A 240 22.14 7.95 -6.63
N LEU A 241 21.86 8.36 -7.87
CA LEU A 241 22.85 8.39 -8.93
C LEU A 241 23.89 9.47 -8.61
N GLN A 242 25.17 9.08 -8.59
CA GLN A 242 26.29 10.00 -8.35
C GLN A 242 26.64 10.70 -9.67
N ILE A 243 25.95 11.81 -9.88
CA ILE A 243 26.15 12.69 -11.02
C ILE A 243 26.22 14.14 -10.55
N VAL A 244 27.05 14.93 -11.19
CA VAL A 244 27.14 16.37 -11.06
C VAL A 244 26.88 16.96 -12.43
N ILE A 245 25.95 17.91 -12.51
CA ILE A 245 25.58 18.56 -13.76
C ILE A 245 26.06 20.00 -13.66
N ASP A 246 27.01 20.35 -14.51
CA ASP A 246 27.46 21.73 -14.66
C ASP A 246 26.31 22.57 -15.22
N LYS A 247 25.98 23.67 -14.54
CA LYS A 247 24.79 24.48 -14.86
C LYS A 247 24.97 25.30 -16.13
N ASP A 248 26.20 25.59 -16.52
CA ASP A 248 26.51 26.52 -17.62
C ASP A 248 26.76 25.74 -18.91
N THR A 249 27.42 24.59 -18.81
CA THR A 249 27.80 23.73 -19.95
C THR A 249 26.87 22.54 -20.15
N ASN A 250 26.02 22.21 -19.18
CA ASN A 250 25.26 20.95 -19.09
C ASN A 250 26.14 19.68 -19.13
N ALA A 251 27.45 19.82 -18.92
CA ALA A 251 28.35 18.68 -18.83
C ALA A 251 28.02 17.86 -17.58
N VAL A 252 27.99 16.54 -17.74
CA VAL A 252 27.69 15.61 -16.64
C VAL A 252 28.95 14.89 -16.25
N THR A 253 29.31 14.98 -14.97
CA THR A 253 30.47 14.30 -14.37
C THR A 253 30.02 13.43 -13.20
N GLY A 254 30.92 12.57 -12.69
CA GLY A 254 30.64 11.65 -11.58
C GLY A 254 30.60 10.18 -12.00
N GLU A 255 30.57 9.29 -11.01
CA GLU A 255 30.65 7.82 -11.18
C GLU A 255 29.60 7.27 -12.14
N HIS A 256 28.39 7.83 -12.13
CA HIS A 256 27.26 7.34 -12.91
C HIS A 256 26.98 8.19 -14.17
N ALA A 257 27.90 9.05 -14.59
CA ALA A 257 27.70 9.99 -15.68
C ALA A 257 27.36 9.32 -17.02
N GLU A 258 28.04 8.22 -17.38
CA GLU A 258 27.78 7.50 -18.63
C GLU A 258 26.38 6.89 -18.68
N ILE A 259 25.96 6.27 -17.57
CA ILE A 259 24.63 5.67 -17.42
C ILE A 259 23.56 6.77 -17.50
N PHE A 260 23.81 7.89 -16.83
CA PHE A 260 22.94 9.05 -16.94
C PHE A 260 22.85 9.55 -18.38
N ASN A 261 23.97 9.69 -19.09
CA ASN A 261 23.97 10.16 -20.47
C ASN A 261 23.18 9.22 -21.40
N LYS A 262 23.33 7.90 -21.24
CA LYS A 262 22.52 6.89 -21.94
C LYS A 262 21.03 7.06 -21.64
N LEU A 263 20.67 7.15 -20.35
CA LEU A 263 19.28 7.36 -19.93
C LEU A 263 18.73 8.66 -20.51
N ASN A 264 19.46 9.77 -20.37
CA ASN A 264 19.04 11.10 -20.80
C ASN A 264 18.86 11.18 -22.31
N ALA A 265 19.69 10.50 -23.09
CA ALA A 265 19.52 10.40 -24.54
C ALA A 265 18.17 9.74 -24.91
N ILE A 266 17.84 8.61 -24.28
CA ILE A 266 16.54 7.95 -24.46
C ILE A 266 15.40 8.88 -24.03
N LEU A 267 15.46 9.44 -22.82
CA LEU A 267 14.39 10.30 -22.31
C LEU A 267 14.15 11.53 -23.20
N ASN A 268 15.21 12.16 -23.72
CA ASN A 268 15.11 13.32 -24.59
C ASN A 268 14.49 12.96 -25.95
N ALA A 269 14.79 11.79 -26.51
CA ALA A 269 14.17 11.32 -27.74
C ALA A 269 12.65 11.15 -27.62
N HIS A 270 12.16 10.86 -26.41
CA HIS A 270 10.74 10.68 -26.09
C HIS A 270 10.12 11.88 -25.38
N ALA A 271 10.69 13.08 -25.49
CA ALA A 271 10.11 14.27 -24.86
C ALA A 271 8.91 14.84 -25.64
N GLY A 272 7.87 15.26 -24.93
CA GLY A 272 6.73 16.00 -25.47
C GLY A 272 5.98 15.25 -26.58
N VAL A 273 5.84 15.89 -27.75
CA VAL A 273 5.11 15.34 -28.91
C VAL A 273 5.71 14.04 -29.48
N ASN A 274 6.98 13.76 -29.17
CA ASN A 274 7.68 12.56 -29.64
C ASN A 274 7.49 11.35 -28.71
N TYR A 275 6.82 11.53 -27.57
CA TYR A 275 6.67 10.47 -26.58
C TYR A 275 5.92 9.26 -27.17
N SER A 276 6.49 8.06 -27.02
CA SER A 276 5.84 6.80 -27.36
C SER A 276 6.10 5.77 -26.28
N HIS A 277 5.05 5.33 -25.56
CA HIS A 277 5.20 4.42 -24.44
C HIS A 277 5.77 3.05 -24.84
N PRO A 278 5.32 2.40 -25.94
CA PRO A 278 5.90 1.14 -26.37
C PRO A 278 7.39 1.26 -26.76
N LYS A 279 7.76 2.33 -27.47
CA LYS A 279 9.14 2.55 -27.93
C LYS A 279 10.08 2.84 -26.76
N ILE A 280 9.74 3.79 -25.90
CA ILE A 280 10.57 4.11 -24.73
C ILE A 280 10.70 2.91 -23.80
N GLN A 281 9.64 2.09 -23.65
CA GLN A 281 9.70 0.87 -22.85
C GLN A 281 10.71 -0.14 -23.43
N GLN A 282 10.73 -0.29 -24.74
CA GLN A 282 11.69 -1.15 -25.43
C GLN A 282 13.11 -0.60 -25.32
N GLU A 283 13.34 0.67 -25.66
CA GLU A 283 14.67 1.29 -25.61
C GLU A 283 15.26 1.29 -24.18
N LEU A 284 14.44 1.53 -23.15
CA LEU A 284 14.88 1.43 -21.77
C LEU A 284 15.25 0.00 -21.38
N ALA A 285 14.46 -1.00 -21.80
CA ALA A 285 14.76 -2.40 -21.54
C ALA A 285 16.03 -2.87 -22.27
N ASP A 286 16.18 -2.51 -23.55
CA ASP A 286 17.35 -2.84 -24.38
C ASP A 286 18.62 -2.18 -23.84
N ALA A 287 18.49 -0.96 -23.30
CA ALA A 287 19.57 -0.26 -22.61
C ALA A 287 19.80 -0.75 -21.17
N GLY A 288 19.06 -1.76 -20.68
CA GLY A 288 19.28 -2.37 -19.36
C GLY A 288 18.75 -1.55 -18.17
N PHE A 289 17.83 -0.61 -18.39
CA PHE A 289 17.19 0.16 -17.33
C PHE A 289 15.94 -0.54 -16.78
N GLU A 290 15.86 -0.63 -15.46
CA GLU A 290 14.64 -1.02 -14.76
C GLU A 290 14.15 0.09 -13.83
N PHE A 291 12.83 0.24 -13.75
CA PHE A 291 12.20 1.24 -12.89
C PHE A 291 11.35 0.58 -11.82
N ARG A 292 11.56 0.99 -10.58
CA ARG A 292 10.74 0.61 -9.42
C ARG A 292 10.04 1.84 -8.88
N TYR A 293 8.74 1.69 -8.61
CA TYR A 293 7.95 2.73 -7.99
C TYR A 293 7.70 2.38 -6.54
N THR A 294 8.41 3.03 -5.61
CA THR A 294 8.24 2.77 -4.19
C THR A 294 7.21 3.71 -3.61
N LYS A 295 6.22 3.17 -2.87
CA LYS A 295 5.36 4.02 -2.05
C LYS A 295 6.24 4.63 -0.97
N ALA A 296 6.34 5.96 -0.94
CA ALA A 296 6.99 6.64 0.18
C ALA A 296 6.38 6.12 1.50
N LYS A 297 7.18 6.04 2.57
CA LYS A 297 6.75 5.50 3.89
C LYS A 297 5.56 6.25 4.53
N SER A 298 5.15 7.39 3.96
CA SER A 298 3.97 8.17 4.35
C SER A 298 2.79 7.81 3.45
N LYS A 299 1.54 7.85 3.95
CA LYS A 299 0.27 7.55 3.24
C LYS A 299 -0.01 8.40 1.97
N SER A 300 0.98 9.13 1.49
CA SER A 300 1.08 9.91 0.28
C SER A 300 0.95 9.10 -1.02
N LYS A 301 0.22 9.65 -2.00
CA LYS A 301 0.10 9.13 -3.38
C LYS A 301 1.37 9.29 -4.25
N PHE A 302 2.40 9.99 -3.79
CA PHE A 302 3.63 10.15 -4.58
C PHE A 302 4.57 8.97 -4.31
N LYS A 303 4.89 8.24 -5.39
CA LYS A 303 5.86 7.17 -5.39
C LYS A 303 7.22 7.77 -5.73
N ASP A 304 8.28 7.40 -5.01
CA ASP A 304 9.63 7.70 -5.49
C ASP A 304 9.97 6.72 -6.61
N ILE A 305 10.55 7.24 -7.69
CA ILE A 305 10.93 6.45 -8.87
C ILE A 305 12.40 6.10 -8.72
N GLN A 306 12.69 4.82 -8.56
CA GLN A 306 14.05 4.32 -8.47
C GLN A 306 14.44 3.65 -9.78
N ILE A 307 15.68 3.89 -10.19
CA ILE A 307 16.29 3.44 -11.43
C ILE A 307 17.34 2.41 -11.06
N PHE A 308 17.28 1.26 -11.71
CA PHE A 308 18.30 0.24 -11.66
C PHE A 308 18.98 0.15 -13.03
N HIS A 309 20.28 -0.03 -12.99
CA HIS A 309 21.11 -0.33 -14.14
C HIS A 309 22.33 -1.09 -13.63
N LYS A 310 22.68 -2.22 -14.25
CA LYS A 310 23.78 -3.09 -13.80
C LYS A 310 25.11 -2.35 -13.56
N ASP A 311 25.44 -1.40 -14.44
CA ASP A 311 26.68 -0.62 -14.37
C ASP A 311 26.66 0.41 -13.21
N ALA A 312 25.50 0.62 -12.55
CA ALA A 312 25.36 1.45 -11.35
C ALA A 312 25.34 0.61 -10.05
N GLY A 313 25.62 -0.70 -10.16
CA GLY A 313 25.59 -1.68 -9.07
C GLY A 313 24.23 -2.36 -8.88
N ASP A 314 24.14 -3.20 -7.84
CA ASP A 314 22.96 -4.07 -7.59
C ASP A 314 21.77 -3.34 -6.93
N ALA A 315 21.90 -2.04 -6.68
CA ALA A 315 20.92 -1.24 -5.95
C ALA A 315 20.06 -0.38 -6.89
N PHE A 316 18.78 -0.26 -6.53
CA PHE A 316 17.88 0.73 -7.12
C PHE A 316 18.22 2.12 -6.55
N ARG A 317 18.50 3.09 -7.44
CA ARG A 317 18.91 4.46 -7.09
C ARG A 317 17.81 5.46 -7.45
N SER A 318 17.51 6.40 -6.56
CA SER A 318 16.51 7.44 -6.76
C SER A 318 16.85 8.36 -7.92
N TYR A 319 15.82 8.70 -8.71
CA TYR A 319 15.88 9.66 -9.82
C TYR A 319 15.95 11.13 -9.37
N ALA A 320 16.03 11.40 -8.06
CA ALA A 320 15.99 12.74 -7.48
C ALA A 320 17.08 13.70 -8.02
N ASN A 321 18.24 13.20 -8.44
CA ASN A 321 19.33 14.02 -8.99
C ASN A 321 19.19 14.33 -10.49
N LEU A 322 18.18 13.77 -11.19
CA LEU A 322 17.99 14.02 -12.62
C LEU A 322 17.50 15.46 -12.90
N PRO A 323 17.80 16.04 -14.08
CA PRO A 323 17.21 17.29 -14.54
C PRO A 323 15.69 17.25 -14.60
N PHE A 324 15.05 18.42 -14.48
CA PHE A 324 13.59 18.55 -14.51
C PHE A 324 12.95 17.94 -15.78
N GLN A 325 13.58 18.11 -16.94
CA GLN A 325 13.09 17.59 -18.22
C GLN A 325 13.05 16.04 -18.22
N ALA A 326 14.15 15.40 -17.82
CA ALA A 326 14.24 13.95 -17.69
C ALA A 326 13.21 13.40 -16.69
N LYS A 327 13.06 14.05 -15.52
CA LYS A 327 12.06 13.68 -14.51
C LYS A 327 10.65 13.65 -15.10
N ARG A 328 10.28 14.65 -15.90
CA ARG A 328 8.95 14.74 -16.51
C ARG A 328 8.66 13.58 -17.47
N VAL A 329 9.64 13.13 -18.26
CA VAL A 329 9.48 11.98 -19.16
C VAL A 329 9.31 10.69 -18.35
N ILE A 330 10.08 10.52 -17.27
CA ILE A 330 9.92 9.37 -16.36
C ILE A 330 8.56 9.37 -15.66
N GLU A 331 8.04 10.54 -15.25
CA GLU A 331 6.68 10.65 -14.70
C GLU A 331 5.60 10.27 -15.73
N ASN A 332 5.79 10.64 -17.00
CA ASN A 332 4.92 10.19 -18.09
C ASN A 332 4.99 8.66 -18.23
N PHE A 333 6.19 8.09 -18.21
CA PHE A 333 6.41 6.64 -18.24
C PHE A 333 5.67 5.91 -17.11
N GLU A 334 5.74 6.41 -15.87
CA GLU A 334 4.95 5.87 -14.76
C GLU A 334 3.44 5.92 -15.05
N THR A 335 2.97 7.07 -15.55
CA THR A 335 1.54 7.31 -15.79
C THR A 335 1.00 6.33 -16.84
N TYR A 336 1.71 6.14 -17.95
CA TYR A 336 1.30 5.18 -18.97
C TYR A 336 1.43 3.73 -18.50
N GLN A 337 2.44 3.39 -17.69
CA GLN A 337 2.48 2.07 -17.03
C GLN A 337 1.26 1.85 -16.14
N HIS A 338 0.80 2.88 -15.42
CA HIS A 338 -0.42 2.78 -14.61
C HIS A 338 -1.66 2.56 -15.46
N PHE A 339 -1.79 3.22 -16.61
CA PHE A 339 -2.89 2.97 -17.54
C PHE A 339 -2.87 1.54 -18.06
N ALA A 340 -1.71 1.05 -18.51
CA ALA A 340 -1.58 -0.30 -19.05
C ALA A 340 -1.77 -1.40 -18.00
N LYS A 341 -1.08 -1.32 -16.85
CA LYS A 341 -1.07 -2.38 -15.83
C LYS A 341 -2.15 -2.20 -14.76
N GLY A 342 -2.38 -0.97 -14.31
CA GLY A 342 -3.32 -0.64 -13.23
C GLY A 342 -4.76 -0.59 -13.71
N LEU A 343 -5.02 0.20 -14.76
CA LEU A 343 -6.36 0.35 -15.34
C LEU A 343 -6.68 -0.71 -16.41
N LYS A 344 -5.68 -1.51 -16.83
CA LYS A 344 -5.81 -2.58 -17.84
C LYS A 344 -6.29 -2.06 -19.20
N ILE A 345 -5.91 -0.82 -19.54
CA ILE A 345 -6.17 -0.23 -20.84
C ILE A 345 -5.23 -0.88 -21.85
N ARG A 346 -5.80 -1.51 -22.88
CA ARG A 346 -5.04 -2.25 -23.91
C ARG A 346 -4.63 -1.38 -25.10
N THR A 347 -5.28 -0.25 -25.27
CA THR A 347 -4.97 0.71 -26.33
C THR A 347 -3.74 1.54 -25.96
N ASP A 348 -2.91 1.88 -26.96
CA ASP A 348 -1.78 2.77 -26.73
C ASP A 348 -2.26 4.22 -26.61
N VAL A 349 -2.55 4.60 -25.36
CA VAL A 349 -2.96 5.96 -24.99
C VAL A 349 -1.89 7.00 -25.35
N SER A 350 -0.61 6.62 -25.37
CA SER A 350 0.48 7.56 -25.64
C SER A 350 0.45 8.10 -27.06
N ALA A 351 0.12 7.25 -28.04
CA ALA A 351 -0.03 7.67 -29.44
C ALA A 351 -1.11 8.74 -29.63
N VAL A 352 -2.23 8.62 -28.91
CA VAL A 352 -3.34 9.59 -28.97
C VAL A 352 -2.94 10.90 -28.31
N VAL A 353 -2.33 10.84 -27.13
CA VAL A 353 -1.89 12.04 -26.39
C VAL A 353 -0.80 12.80 -27.14
N SER A 354 0.16 12.11 -27.77
CA SER A 354 1.23 12.75 -28.54
C SER A 354 0.67 13.47 -29.78
N LYS A 355 -0.28 12.86 -30.50
CA LYS A 355 -1.00 13.51 -31.61
C LYS A 355 -1.82 14.71 -31.13
N ALA A 356 -2.56 14.58 -30.03
CA ALA A 356 -3.33 15.67 -29.46
C ALA A 356 -2.42 16.84 -29.02
N THR A 357 -1.26 16.53 -28.45
CA THR A 357 -0.25 17.52 -28.06
C THR A 357 0.30 18.27 -29.28
N ALA A 358 0.65 17.54 -30.35
CA ALA A 358 1.12 18.14 -31.59
C ALA A 358 0.05 19.06 -32.20
N LEU A 359 -1.20 18.60 -32.26
CA LEU A 359 -2.33 19.38 -32.76
C LEU A 359 -2.52 20.67 -31.96
N VAL A 360 -2.59 20.61 -30.62
CA VAL A 360 -2.76 21.80 -29.77
C VAL A 360 -1.59 22.79 -29.92
N ASN A 361 -0.36 22.29 -30.04
CA ASN A 361 0.81 23.15 -30.22
C ASN A 361 0.77 23.89 -31.56
N MET A 362 0.44 23.17 -32.65
CA MET A 362 0.40 23.70 -34.01
C MET A 362 -0.86 24.52 -34.33
N TYR A 363 -1.96 24.32 -33.59
CA TYR A 363 -3.23 24.99 -33.91
C TYR A 363 -3.10 26.51 -33.72
N PRO A 364 -3.51 27.32 -34.72
CA PRO A 364 -3.35 28.78 -34.68
C PRO A 364 -4.14 29.45 -33.56
N SER A 365 -5.37 29.00 -33.32
CA SER A 365 -6.24 29.52 -32.26
C SER A 365 -5.94 28.80 -30.94
N LYS A 366 -5.92 29.54 -29.83
CA LYS A 366 -5.89 28.96 -28.48
C LYS A 366 -7.26 28.95 -27.81
N ASN A 367 -8.33 29.23 -28.58
CA ASN A 367 -9.69 29.06 -28.14
C ASN A 367 -10.00 27.57 -27.96
N VAL A 368 -10.37 27.17 -26.75
CA VAL A 368 -10.58 25.76 -26.39
C VAL A 368 -11.82 25.17 -27.06
N THR A 369 -12.86 25.96 -27.31
CA THR A 369 -14.11 25.49 -27.95
C THR A 369 -13.84 25.03 -29.38
N GLU A 370 -13.07 25.81 -30.13
CA GLU A 370 -12.61 25.46 -31.48
C GLU A 370 -11.69 24.24 -31.46
N LEU A 371 -10.67 24.27 -30.58
CA LEU A 371 -9.72 23.17 -30.41
C LEU A 371 -10.42 21.84 -30.07
N ASN A 372 -11.42 21.87 -29.20
CA ASN A 372 -12.16 20.66 -28.81
C ASN A 372 -12.97 20.07 -29.94
N THR A 373 -13.49 20.91 -30.84
CA THR A 373 -14.20 20.42 -32.03
C THR A 373 -13.28 19.58 -32.90
N VAL A 374 -12.04 20.05 -33.13
CA VAL A 374 -11.04 19.34 -33.94
C VAL A 374 -10.48 18.12 -33.19
N LEU A 375 -10.08 18.29 -31.93
CA LEU A 375 -9.53 17.21 -31.09
C LEU A 375 -10.51 16.04 -30.94
N TYR A 376 -11.80 16.34 -30.77
CA TYR A 376 -12.81 15.29 -30.62
C TYR A 376 -13.06 14.56 -31.94
N LYS A 377 -13.18 15.31 -33.05
CA LYS A 377 -13.43 14.75 -34.38
C LYS A 377 -12.27 13.88 -34.88
N GLU A 378 -11.03 14.32 -34.69
CA GLU A 378 -9.86 13.62 -35.22
C GLU A 378 -9.33 12.52 -34.29
N LEU A 379 -9.41 12.73 -32.97
CA LEU A 379 -8.71 11.88 -32.00
C LEU A 379 -9.62 11.34 -30.88
N GLY A 380 -10.87 11.77 -30.79
CA GLY A 380 -11.76 11.42 -29.67
C GLY A 380 -11.28 11.98 -28.33
N VAL A 381 -10.59 13.12 -28.35
CA VAL A 381 -10.00 13.79 -27.17
C VAL A 381 -10.66 15.14 -26.93
N MET A 382 -10.78 15.54 -25.67
CA MET A 382 -11.23 16.89 -25.30
C MET A 382 -10.26 17.53 -24.30
N LEU A 383 -10.01 18.82 -24.44
CA LEU A 383 -9.41 19.66 -23.40
C LEU A 383 -10.47 19.95 -22.35
N VAL A 384 -10.15 19.60 -21.10
CA VAL A 384 -11.01 19.81 -19.95
C VAL A 384 -10.30 20.64 -18.88
N PRO A 385 -10.97 21.63 -18.28
CA PRO A 385 -10.36 22.48 -17.29
C PRO A 385 -10.37 21.82 -15.91
N SER A 386 -9.34 22.13 -15.12
CA SER A 386 -9.31 21.93 -13.68
C SER A 386 -9.39 23.28 -13.00
N PHE A 387 -10.36 23.43 -12.12
CA PHE A 387 -10.61 24.70 -11.45
C PHE A 387 -9.80 24.87 -10.17
N LYS A 388 -9.33 26.09 -9.96
CA LYS A 388 -8.85 26.56 -8.67
C LYS A 388 -9.84 27.59 -8.13
N LYS A 389 -9.87 27.72 -6.81
CA LYS A 389 -10.55 28.82 -6.14
C LYS A 389 -9.51 29.82 -5.71
N ASP A 390 -9.73 31.06 -6.06
CA ASP A 390 -9.03 32.18 -5.48
C ASP A 390 -9.26 32.16 -3.96
N LYS A 391 -8.17 32.25 -3.21
CA LYS A 391 -8.21 32.07 -1.75
C LYS A 391 -8.89 33.25 -1.05
N ASP A 392 -8.88 34.42 -1.66
CA ASP A 392 -9.30 35.69 -1.06
C ASP A 392 -10.73 36.06 -1.47
N THR A 393 -11.09 35.78 -2.73
CA THR A 393 -12.40 36.13 -3.30
C THR A 393 -13.34 34.94 -3.41
N GLY A 394 -12.84 33.71 -3.22
CA GLY A 394 -13.58 32.47 -3.49
C GLY A 394 -13.90 32.25 -4.96
N ARG A 395 -13.47 33.16 -5.86
CA ARG A 395 -13.76 33.10 -7.29
C ARG A 395 -13.14 31.86 -7.91
N LYS A 396 -13.94 31.09 -8.63
CA LYS A 396 -13.50 29.92 -9.38
C LYS A 396 -12.86 30.37 -10.69
N TYR A 397 -11.65 29.89 -10.99
CA TYR A 397 -10.94 30.17 -12.24
C TYR A 397 -10.25 28.90 -12.76
N VAL A 398 -9.96 28.85 -14.07
CA VAL A 398 -9.27 27.70 -14.67
C VAL A 398 -7.80 27.72 -14.24
N GLY A 399 -7.40 26.71 -13.46
CA GLY A 399 -6.04 26.60 -12.93
C GLY A 399 -5.09 25.77 -13.78
N SER A 400 -5.62 24.84 -14.58
CA SER A 400 -4.86 23.99 -15.51
C SER A 400 -5.78 23.25 -16.47
N TRP A 401 -5.22 22.72 -17.56
CA TRP A 401 -5.93 21.94 -18.57
C TRP A 401 -5.45 20.48 -18.58
N SER A 402 -6.33 19.56 -18.98
CA SER A 402 -6.02 18.14 -19.20
C SER A 402 -6.66 17.66 -20.50
N PHE A 403 -6.00 16.72 -21.19
CA PHE A 403 -6.64 15.90 -22.20
C PHE A 403 -7.53 14.87 -21.51
N TYR A 404 -8.80 14.80 -21.90
CA TYR A 404 -9.72 13.73 -21.55
C TYR A 404 -9.92 12.85 -22.78
N ILE A 405 -9.60 11.57 -22.63
CA ILE A 405 -9.63 10.59 -23.71
C ILE A 405 -10.90 9.78 -23.49
N VAL A 406 -11.89 10.01 -24.34
CA VAL A 406 -13.28 9.60 -24.10
C VAL A 406 -13.43 8.08 -24.10
N LYS A 407 -12.78 7.41 -25.04
CA LYS A 407 -12.86 5.97 -25.22
C LYS A 407 -12.29 5.20 -24.01
N GLU A 408 -11.16 5.63 -23.47
CA GLU A 408 -10.50 5.01 -22.34
C GLU A 408 -10.94 5.56 -20.98
N ASN A 409 -11.71 6.66 -20.97
CA ASN A 409 -12.16 7.37 -19.78
C ASN A 409 -11.00 7.77 -18.84
N VAL A 410 -9.96 8.40 -19.40
CA VAL A 410 -8.79 8.84 -18.62
C VAL A 410 -8.47 10.32 -18.88
N LYS A 411 -7.95 10.99 -17.85
CA LYS A 411 -7.46 12.37 -17.91
C LYS A 411 -5.93 12.38 -17.89
N PHE A 412 -5.31 13.21 -18.71
CA PHE A 412 -3.86 13.40 -18.78
C PHE A 412 -3.52 14.91 -18.81
N PRO A 413 -2.73 15.44 -17.86
CA PRO A 413 -2.42 16.88 -17.83
C PRO A 413 -1.68 17.34 -19.08
N VAL A 414 -2.17 18.39 -19.76
CA VAL A 414 -1.56 18.86 -21.03
C VAL A 414 -0.14 19.39 -20.83
N LEU A 415 0.09 20.01 -19.67
CA LEU A 415 1.42 20.44 -19.27
C LEU A 415 2.36 19.26 -19.07
N LYS A 416 1.89 18.06 -18.71
CA LYS A 416 2.78 16.88 -18.64
C LYS A 416 3.01 16.31 -20.04
N ALA A 417 1.98 16.33 -20.88
CA ALA A 417 1.99 15.78 -22.25
C ALA A 417 2.98 16.47 -23.20
N GLY A 418 3.26 17.77 -23.00
CA GLY A 418 4.15 18.51 -23.91
C GLY A 418 3.54 19.75 -24.53
N VAL A 419 2.34 20.18 -24.09
CA VAL A 419 1.74 21.40 -24.63
C VAL A 419 2.56 22.62 -24.21
N THR A 420 2.98 23.41 -25.20
CA THR A 420 3.71 24.65 -24.99
C THR A 420 2.76 25.74 -24.54
N GLU A 421 3.13 26.45 -23.47
CA GLU A 421 2.35 27.58 -22.92
C GLU A 421 0.85 27.30 -22.70
N PRO A 422 0.46 26.26 -21.95
CA PRO A 422 -0.94 25.90 -21.74
C PRO A 422 -1.76 26.97 -21.00
N LYS A 423 -1.10 28.00 -20.44
CA LYS A 423 -1.70 29.20 -19.88
C LYS A 423 -2.39 30.09 -20.94
N LEU A 424 -2.02 29.96 -22.21
CA LEU A 424 -2.62 30.71 -23.32
C LEU A 424 -3.91 30.09 -23.83
N LEU A 425 -4.29 28.89 -23.37
CA LEU A 425 -5.57 28.28 -23.70
C LEU A 425 -6.71 29.09 -23.06
N THR A 426 -7.56 29.68 -23.91
CA THR A 426 -8.63 30.59 -23.50
C THR A 426 -10.01 29.96 -23.70
N SER A 427 -10.91 30.20 -22.76
CA SER A 427 -12.33 29.88 -22.82
C SER A 427 -13.08 30.84 -21.90
N THR A 428 -14.38 31.06 -22.15
CA THR A 428 -15.21 31.79 -21.19
C THR A 428 -15.41 30.97 -19.90
N GLN A 429 -15.81 31.63 -18.82
CA GLN A 429 -16.01 30.94 -17.54
C GLN A 429 -17.18 29.95 -17.64
N GLU A 430 -18.24 30.33 -18.34
CA GLU A 430 -19.44 29.52 -18.59
C GLU A 430 -19.10 28.27 -19.39
N GLU A 431 -18.35 28.42 -20.49
CA GLU A 431 -17.87 27.31 -21.32
C GLU A 431 -16.99 26.34 -20.54
N ALA A 432 -16.03 26.87 -19.77
CA ALA A 432 -15.15 26.04 -18.96
C ALA A 432 -15.92 25.23 -17.92
N VAL A 433 -16.97 25.81 -17.31
CA VAL A 433 -17.81 25.11 -16.33
C VAL A 433 -18.62 24.01 -17.02
N ALA A 434 -19.26 24.32 -18.15
CA ALA A 434 -20.02 23.35 -18.93
C ALA A 434 -19.16 22.16 -19.38
N LEU A 435 -17.95 22.42 -19.90
CA LEU A 435 -17.00 21.38 -20.31
C LEU A 435 -16.57 20.48 -19.14
N HIS A 436 -16.39 21.06 -17.95
CA HIS A 436 -16.05 20.31 -16.75
C HIS A 436 -17.19 19.40 -16.32
N GLU A 437 -18.41 19.93 -16.25
CA GLU A 437 -19.61 19.17 -15.86
C GLU A 437 -19.90 18.05 -16.86
N GLN A 438 -19.85 18.33 -18.17
CA GLN A 438 -19.98 17.31 -19.21
C GLN A 438 -18.97 16.17 -19.03
N CYS A 439 -17.71 16.49 -18.73
CA CYS A 439 -16.68 15.49 -18.52
C CYS A 439 -16.90 14.68 -17.23
N GLU A 440 -17.34 15.31 -16.13
CA GLU A 440 -17.67 14.61 -14.89
C GLU A 440 -18.86 13.67 -15.09
N ASP A 441 -19.90 14.09 -15.82
CA ASP A 441 -21.05 13.24 -16.17
C ASP A 441 -20.61 12.05 -17.01
N MET A 442 -19.84 12.28 -18.08
CA MET A 442 -19.29 11.20 -18.91
C MET A 442 -18.43 10.23 -18.09
N THR A 443 -17.59 10.75 -17.20
CA THR A 443 -16.74 9.94 -16.32
C THR A 443 -17.58 9.13 -15.35
N HIS A 444 -18.63 9.73 -14.79
CA HIS A 444 -19.55 9.10 -13.86
C HIS A 444 -20.34 7.99 -14.55
N THR A 445 -20.98 8.26 -15.69
CA THR A 445 -21.70 7.27 -16.49
C THR A 445 -20.77 6.14 -16.90
N ALA A 446 -19.58 6.42 -17.44
CA ALA A 446 -18.62 5.38 -17.82
C ALA A 446 -18.17 4.53 -16.61
N THR A 447 -17.99 5.15 -15.44
CA THR A 447 -17.65 4.44 -14.20
C THR A 447 -18.81 3.56 -13.73
N GLN A 448 -20.04 4.06 -13.75
CA GLN A 448 -21.23 3.29 -13.44
C GLN A 448 -21.41 2.13 -14.42
N THR A 449 -21.28 2.37 -15.72
CA THR A 449 -21.32 1.33 -16.76
C THR A 449 -20.19 0.31 -16.57
N GLN A 450 -18.98 0.72 -16.21
CA GLN A 450 -17.89 -0.21 -15.87
C GLN A 450 -18.15 -0.98 -14.58
N GLN A 451 -18.82 -0.39 -13.59
CA GLN A 451 -19.22 -1.08 -12.37
C GLN A 451 -20.38 -2.05 -12.61
N VAL A 452 -21.32 -1.71 -13.50
CA VAL A 452 -22.44 -2.57 -13.93
C VAL A 452 -21.92 -3.69 -14.82
N ASN A 453 -21.10 -3.40 -15.83
CA ASN A 453 -20.39 -4.41 -16.65
C ASN A 453 -19.39 -5.21 -15.83
N GLY A 454 -18.82 -4.61 -14.78
CA GLY A 454 -17.97 -5.26 -13.79
C GLY A 454 -18.78 -6.23 -12.93
N LYS A 455 -19.97 -5.82 -12.46
CA LYS A 455 -20.95 -6.69 -11.83
C LYS A 455 -21.36 -7.82 -12.79
N ASP A 456 -21.61 -7.54 -14.06
CA ASP A 456 -21.90 -8.55 -15.11
C ASP A 456 -20.73 -9.49 -15.40
N ARG A 457 -19.48 -9.03 -15.32
CA ARG A 457 -18.29 -9.89 -15.34
C ARG A 457 -18.19 -10.81 -14.12
N TYR A 458 -18.87 -10.49 -13.02
CA TYR A 458 -18.93 -11.33 -11.83
C TYR A 458 -20.24 -12.14 -11.73
N THR A 459 -21.33 -11.70 -12.36
CA THR A 459 -22.64 -12.39 -12.36
C THR A 459 -22.85 -13.31 -13.57
N LYS A 460 -22.16 -13.08 -14.69
CA LYS A 460 -22.10 -13.98 -15.86
C LYS A 460 -20.66 -14.39 -16.16
N ARG A 461 -19.97 -14.99 -15.18
CA ARG A 461 -18.99 -16.00 -15.59
C ARG A 461 -19.81 -17.17 -16.10
N ASP A 462 -19.62 -17.54 -17.36
CA ASP A 462 -19.90 -18.92 -17.76
C ASP A 462 -19.32 -19.80 -16.66
N TRP A 463 -20.12 -20.72 -16.14
CA TRP A 463 -19.64 -21.65 -15.14
C TRP A 463 -18.52 -22.46 -15.79
N ILE A 464 -17.28 -22.04 -15.54
CA ILE A 464 -16.09 -22.80 -15.88
C ILE A 464 -15.89 -23.70 -14.68
N GLU A 465 -16.01 -25.00 -14.91
CA GLU A 465 -15.71 -25.99 -13.89
C GLU A 465 -14.30 -25.71 -13.34
N PRO A 466 -14.17 -25.42 -12.03
CA PRO A 466 -12.87 -25.05 -11.47
C PRO A 466 -11.90 -26.22 -11.66
N THR A 467 -10.71 -25.93 -12.21
CA THR A 467 -9.64 -26.93 -12.36
C THR A 467 -9.37 -27.56 -10.98
N PRO A 468 -9.48 -28.88 -10.79
CA PRO A 468 -9.23 -29.50 -9.49
C PRO A 468 -7.84 -29.15 -8.95
N PHE A 469 -7.73 -28.91 -7.65
CA PHE A 469 -6.47 -28.72 -6.95
C PHE A 469 -5.78 -30.08 -6.75
N ARG A 470 -5.36 -30.67 -7.86
CA ARG A 470 -4.69 -31.98 -7.92
C ARG A 470 -3.52 -31.93 -8.89
N PHE A 471 -2.44 -32.63 -8.53
CA PHE A 471 -1.32 -32.86 -9.43
C PHE A 471 -1.78 -33.68 -10.64
N HIS A 472 -1.24 -33.36 -11.82
CA HIS A 472 -1.28 -34.27 -12.95
C HIS A 472 -0.17 -35.33 -12.82
N PRO A 473 -0.31 -36.50 -13.48
CA PRO A 473 0.74 -37.51 -13.47
C PRO A 473 2.09 -36.92 -13.89
N ASN A 474 3.13 -37.17 -13.11
CA ASN A 474 4.52 -36.70 -13.33
C ASN A 474 4.68 -35.17 -13.39
N GLU A 475 3.74 -34.40 -12.86
CA GLU A 475 3.81 -32.95 -12.84
C GLU A 475 4.76 -32.45 -11.72
N SER A 476 5.69 -31.56 -12.05
CA SER A 476 6.57 -30.96 -11.05
C SER A 476 5.80 -29.99 -10.14
N THR A 477 6.34 -29.71 -8.95
CA THR A 477 5.72 -28.72 -8.04
C THR A 477 5.62 -27.33 -8.70
N GLN A 478 6.61 -26.96 -9.51
CA GLN A 478 6.61 -25.72 -10.28
C GLN A 478 5.50 -25.67 -11.34
N ASP A 479 5.34 -26.75 -12.11
CA ASP A 479 4.32 -26.82 -13.17
C ASP A 479 2.90 -26.79 -12.59
N PHE A 480 2.69 -27.53 -11.50
CA PHE A 480 1.44 -27.49 -10.74
C PHE A 480 1.09 -26.07 -10.28
N ILE A 481 2.04 -25.36 -9.67
CA ILE A 481 1.81 -23.99 -9.20
C ILE A 481 1.54 -23.04 -10.35
N ALA A 482 2.29 -23.14 -11.45
CA ALA A 482 2.08 -22.33 -12.64
C ALA A 482 0.66 -22.53 -13.21
N ARG A 483 0.21 -23.79 -13.28
CA ARG A 483 -1.15 -24.14 -13.73
C ARG A 483 -2.23 -23.62 -12.80
N MET A 484 -2.06 -23.78 -11.48
CA MET A 484 -3.01 -23.26 -10.49
C MET A 484 -3.06 -21.72 -10.43
N LEU A 485 -1.93 -21.05 -10.67
CA LEU A 485 -1.90 -19.58 -10.80
C LEU A 485 -2.61 -19.11 -12.08
N ALA A 486 -2.44 -19.85 -13.19
CA ALA A 486 -3.12 -19.57 -14.45
C ALA A 486 -4.64 -19.75 -14.34
N SER A 487 -5.12 -20.76 -13.59
CA SER A 487 -6.56 -21.00 -13.38
C SER A 487 -7.23 -19.92 -12.51
N ARG A 488 -6.44 -19.17 -11.72
CA ARG A 488 -6.91 -18.12 -10.79
C ARG A 488 -7.93 -18.59 -9.75
N ALA A 489 -8.15 -19.90 -9.63
CA ALA A 489 -9.15 -20.48 -8.72
C ALA A 489 -8.63 -20.60 -7.27
N TYR A 490 -7.32 -20.74 -7.07
CA TYR A 490 -6.73 -21.02 -5.75
C TYR A 490 -5.62 -20.04 -5.38
N LYS A 491 -5.87 -19.18 -4.39
CA LYS A 491 -4.84 -18.35 -3.74
C LYS A 491 -4.48 -18.96 -2.38
N GLN A 492 -3.45 -19.81 -2.36
CA GLN A 492 -3.10 -20.66 -1.21
C GLN A 492 -1.65 -20.46 -0.78
N SER A 493 -1.26 -21.04 0.37
CA SER A 493 0.12 -20.93 0.86
C SER A 493 1.08 -21.56 -0.15
N LEU A 494 0.73 -22.74 -0.67
CA LEU A 494 1.47 -23.46 -1.72
C LEU A 494 1.68 -22.60 -2.98
N THR A 495 0.62 -21.98 -3.51
CA THR A 495 0.68 -21.21 -4.77
C THR A 495 1.20 -19.78 -4.61
N SER A 496 1.57 -19.36 -3.39
CA SER A 496 2.06 -18.00 -3.11
C SER A 496 3.57 -17.89 -2.92
N GLN A 497 4.30 -19.02 -3.09
CA GLN A 497 5.75 -19.08 -2.94
C GLN A 497 6.46 -19.13 -4.30
N ILE A 498 7.78 -18.96 -4.28
CA ILE A 498 8.62 -19.15 -5.48
C ILE A 498 8.83 -20.65 -5.64
N ALA A 499 8.44 -21.21 -6.79
CA ALA A 499 8.67 -22.61 -7.11
C ALA A 499 9.87 -22.77 -8.04
N MET A 500 10.74 -23.73 -7.75
CA MET A 500 11.89 -24.12 -8.57
C MET A 500 11.97 -25.64 -8.64
N GLY A 501 11.55 -26.23 -9.75
CA GLY A 501 11.38 -27.68 -9.89
C GLY A 501 10.46 -28.25 -8.80
N ASN A 502 10.99 -29.14 -7.97
CA ASN A 502 10.28 -29.74 -6.84
C ASN A 502 10.49 -29.03 -5.49
N SER A 503 11.15 -27.87 -5.50
CA SER A 503 11.41 -27.06 -4.30
C SER A 503 10.52 -25.81 -4.24
N LEU A 504 10.16 -25.41 -3.03
CA LEU A 504 9.54 -24.10 -2.75
C LEU A 504 10.48 -23.22 -1.93
N ILE A 505 10.57 -21.97 -2.33
CA ILE A 505 11.38 -20.94 -1.69
C ILE A 505 10.44 -19.83 -1.19
N SER A 506 10.65 -19.41 0.04
CA SER A 506 9.86 -18.35 0.65
C SER A 506 10.08 -17.03 -0.06
N THR A 507 8.99 -16.37 -0.46
CA THR A 507 9.03 -14.99 -0.98
C THR A 507 9.48 -13.95 0.06
N TYR A 508 9.46 -14.29 1.35
CA TYR A 508 9.79 -13.37 2.44
C TYR A 508 11.29 -13.33 2.77
N ASN A 509 11.93 -14.49 2.83
CA ASN A 509 13.33 -14.61 3.27
C ASN A 509 14.24 -15.33 2.26
N ASN A 510 13.72 -15.68 1.08
CA ASN A 510 14.43 -16.43 0.03
C ASN A 510 15.06 -17.75 0.50
N ARG A 511 14.61 -18.32 1.62
CA ARG A 511 15.05 -19.63 2.10
C ARG A 511 14.13 -20.72 1.59
N LYS A 512 14.72 -21.88 1.30
CA LYS A 512 14.00 -23.11 0.95
C LYS A 512 13.03 -23.48 2.06
N MET A 513 11.78 -23.74 1.72
CA MET A 513 10.69 -24.08 2.64
C MET A 513 10.42 -25.57 2.64
N ILE A 514 10.18 -26.13 1.45
CA ILE A 514 10.00 -27.57 1.25
C ILE A 514 10.70 -28.02 -0.03
N GLU A 515 11.02 -29.30 -0.10
CA GLU A 515 11.46 -30.00 -1.32
C GLU A 515 10.76 -31.35 -1.37
N SER A 516 10.10 -31.63 -2.48
CA SER A 516 9.50 -32.94 -2.71
C SER A 516 10.37 -33.80 -3.62
N ASN A 517 10.18 -35.11 -3.55
CA ASN A 517 10.65 -36.02 -4.60
C ASN A 517 9.73 -36.03 -5.84
N GLY A 518 8.64 -35.25 -5.82
CA GLY A 518 7.64 -35.17 -6.88
C GLY A 518 6.55 -36.25 -6.82
N VAL A 519 6.63 -37.20 -5.88
CA VAL A 519 5.77 -38.39 -5.88
C VAL A 519 5.02 -38.53 -4.55
N ASP A 520 5.73 -38.81 -3.46
CA ASP A 520 5.11 -39.27 -2.20
C ASP A 520 5.74 -38.69 -0.93
N SER A 521 6.85 -37.96 -1.05
CA SER A 521 7.57 -37.46 0.12
C SER A 521 8.08 -36.05 -0.09
N LEU A 522 8.17 -35.31 1.03
CA LEU A 522 8.76 -33.99 1.07
C LEU A 522 9.59 -33.79 2.34
N GLN A 523 10.64 -32.98 2.22
CA GLN A 523 11.43 -32.48 3.34
C GLN A 523 11.01 -31.04 3.65
N VAL A 524 10.81 -30.73 4.93
CA VAL A 524 10.49 -29.37 5.40
C VAL A 524 11.74 -28.74 6.04
N PHE A 525 12.16 -27.58 5.55
CA PHE A 525 13.40 -26.91 5.96
C PHE A 525 13.20 -25.80 6.99
N GLN A 526 11.96 -25.34 7.21
CA GLN A 526 11.68 -24.23 8.11
C GLN A 526 10.55 -24.57 9.10
N ALA A 527 10.83 -24.37 10.39
CA ALA A 527 9.87 -24.58 11.49
C ALA A 527 8.91 -23.38 11.64
N ASN A 528 8.07 -23.14 10.63
CA ASN A 528 7.07 -22.08 10.66
C ASN A 528 5.75 -22.50 10.01
N ARG A 529 4.68 -21.76 10.33
CA ARG A 529 3.31 -22.10 9.91
C ARG A 529 3.13 -22.08 8.39
N SER A 530 3.83 -21.19 7.68
CA SER A 530 3.73 -21.09 6.22
C SER A 530 4.29 -22.33 5.53
N SER A 531 5.39 -22.88 6.05
CA SER A 531 6.01 -24.10 5.55
C SER A 531 5.19 -25.34 5.88
N ALA A 532 4.68 -25.44 7.11
CA ALA A 532 3.74 -26.50 7.51
C ALA A 532 2.49 -26.52 6.62
N LYS A 533 1.89 -25.34 6.39
CA LYS A 533 0.71 -25.21 5.54
C LYS A 533 1.03 -25.57 4.09
N ALA A 534 2.14 -25.12 3.52
CA ALA A 534 2.53 -25.48 2.16
C ALA A 534 2.74 -26.99 2.00
N ALA A 535 3.38 -27.65 2.97
CA ALA A 535 3.58 -29.10 2.98
C ALA A 535 2.25 -29.87 3.02
N ILE A 536 1.35 -29.56 3.94
CA ILE A 536 0.04 -30.22 4.02
C ILE A 536 -0.78 -29.99 2.74
N GLN A 537 -0.77 -28.77 2.19
CA GLN A 537 -1.46 -28.48 0.93
C GLN A 537 -0.90 -29.27 -0.26
N TRP A 538 0.41 -29.56 -0.26
CA TRP A 538 1.04 -30.41 -1.27
C TRP A 538 0.52 -31.85 -1.17
N TYR A 539 0.44 -32.40 0.04
CA TYR A 539 -0.12 -33.74 0.27
C TYR A 539 -1.61 -33.83 -0.13
N VAL A 540 -2.41 -32.80 0.18
CA VAL A 540 -3.80 -32.71 -0.29
C VAL A 540 -3.86 -32.71 -1.82
N ALA A 541 -2.98 -31.95 -2.49
CA ALA A 541 -2.93 -31.90 -3.95
C ALA A 541 -2.52 -33.23 -4.60
N GLN A 542 -1.72 -34.04 -3.91
CA GLN A 542 -1.39 -35.39 -4.36
C GLN A 542 -2.49 -36.41 -4.03
N GLY A 543 -3.50 -36.03 -3.23
CA GLY A 543 -4.61 -36.90 -2.86
C GLY A 543 -4.36 -37.77 -1.62
N PHE A 544 -3.33 -37.48 -0.83
CA PHE A 544 -3.09 -38.18 0.43
C PHE A 544 -4.12 -37.81 1.49
N ILE A 545 -4.58 -38.82 2.23
CA ILE A 545 -5.51 -38.68 3.38
C ILE A 545 -4.79 -38.89 4.72
N SER A 546 -3.61 -39.51 4.72
CA SER A 546 -2.73 -39.64 5.88
C SER A 546 -1.27 -39.44 5.48
N ILE A 547 -0.42 -39.11 6.46
CA ILE A 547 1.03 -38.94 6.31
C ILE A 547 1.78 -39.53 7.52
N GLU A 548 3.08 -39.73 7.35
CA GLU A 548 3.98 -40.13 8.42
C GLU A 548 5.14 -39.13 8.55
N PHE A 549 5.56 -38.85 9.78
CA PHE A 549 6.82 -38.15 10.02
C PHE A 549 8.00 -39.12 9.94
N LYS A 550 8.97 -38.82 9.06
CA LYS A 550 10.22 -39.58 8.93
C LYS A 550 11.43 -38.69 9.26
N GLY A 551 12.49 -39.27 9.83
CA GLY A 551 13.72 -38.58 10.20
C GLY A 551 13.76 -38.05 11.64
N THR A 552 14.67 -37.11 11.91
CA THR A 552 14.89 -36.55 13.25
C THR A 552 13.67 -35.77 13.75
N GLN A 553 13.24 -36.06 14.99
CA GLN A 553 12.10 -35.36 15.59
C GLN A 553 12.39 -33.86 15.77
N ASN A 554 11.46 -33.03 15.31
CA ASN A 554 11.48 -31.58 15.51
C ASN A 554 10.09 -31.14 16.03
N PRO A 555 9.94 -31.00 17.37
CA PRO A 555 8.64 -30.72 17.98
C PRO A 555 7.98 -29.43 17.47
N ALA A 556 8.78 -28.41 17.11
CA ALA A 556 8.26 -27.11 16.68
C ALA A 556 7.51 -27.20 15.34
N ILE A 557 8.09 -27.88 14.34
CA ILE A 557 7.42 -28.05 13.04
C ILE A 557 6.36 -29.15 13.09
N GLN A 558 6.58 -30.23 13.84
CA GLN A 558 5.58 -31.31 14.00
C GLN A 558 4.28 -30.80 14.63
N LYS A 559 4.38 -29.91 15.64
CA LYS A 559 3.22 -29.20 16.21
C LYS A 559 2.42 -28.45 15.13
N LEU A 560 3.11 -27.66 14.31
CA LEU A 560 2.47 -26.83 13.28
C LEU A 560 1.89 -27.67 12.14
N MET A 561 2.59 -28.74 11.74
CA MET A 561 2.12 -29.72 10.77
C MET A 561 0.84 -30.40 11.25
N TYR A 562 0.78 -30.83 12.51
CA TYR A 562 -0.42 -31.44 13.10
C TYR A 562 -1.62 -30.48 13.07
N ILE A 563 -1.44 -29.21 13.46
CA ILE A 563 -2.51 -28.21 13.39
C ILE A 563 -3.00 -28.04 11.96
N GLU A 564 -2.09 -27.88 10.99
CA GLU A 564 -2.50 -27.70 9.59
C GLU A 564 -3.10 -28.97 8.99
N ALA A 565 -2.68 -30.17 9.41
CA ALA A 565 -3.23 -31.45 9.01
C ALA A 565 -4.69 -31.61 9.46
N VAL A 566 -4.99 -31.34 10.73
CA VAL A 566 -6.38 -31.29 11.26
C VAL A 566 -7.21 -30.28 10.47
N LEU A 567 -6.65 -29.11 10.18
CA LEU A 567 -7.33 -28.06 9.43
C LEU A 567 -7.59 -28.40 7.96
N HIS A 568 -6.92 -29.40 7.37
CA HIS A 568 -7.09 -29.81 5.98
C HIS A 568 -7.60 -31.26 5.83
N GLY A 569 -7.91 -31.95 6.93
CA GLY A 569 -8.44 -33.31 6.92
C GLY A 569 -7.40 -34.38 6.56
N ILE A 570 -6.16 -34.20 7.00
CA ILE A 570 -5.08 -35.19 6.85
C ILE A 570 -4.74 -35.80 8.22
N GLU A 571 -4.65 -37.12 8.28
CA GLU A 571 -4.22 -37.87 9.47
C GLU A 571 -2.69 -37.98 9.55
N ILE A 572 -2.13 -38.11 10.75
CA ILE A 572 -0.70 -38.33 10.96
C ILE A 572 -0.52 -39.60 11.79
N ASP A 573 -0.22 -40.71 11.11
CA ASP A 573 -0.38 -42.06 11.66
C ASP A 573 0.60 -42.35 12.80
N ASN A 574 1.83 -41.83 12.70
CA ASN A 574 2.91 -42.08 13.65
C ASN A 574 3.17 -40.93 14.63
N PHE A 575 2.19 -40.04 14.86
CA PHE A 575 2.31 -38.92 15.79
C PHE A 575 1.24 -38.97 16.88
N LYS A 576 1.67 -38.99 18.15
CA LYS A 576 0.77 -38.95 19.31
C LYS A 576 0.76 -37.52 19.89
N PRO A 577 -0.21 -36.66 19.50
CA PRO A 577 -0.29 -35.29 20.00
C PRO A 577 -0.70 -35.27 21.49
N SER A 578 -0.20 -34.28 22.23
CA SER A 578 -0.63 -34.03 23.60
C SER A 578 -2.10 -33.58 23.66
N ALA A 579 -2.72 -33.70 24.84
CA ALA A 579 -4.11 -33.26 25.02
C ALA A 579 -4.29 -31.77 24.73
N GLU A 580 -3.31 -30.95 25.09
CA GLU A 580 -3.29 -29.50 24.85
C GLU A 580 -3.23 -29.21 23.35
N LEU A 581 -2.40 -29.92 22.59
CA LEU A 581 -2.28 -29.75 21.14
C LEU A 581 -3.55 -30.20 20.41
N LYS A 582 -4.19 -31.29 20.86
CA LYS A 582 -5.50 -31.69 20.35
C LYS A 582 -6.55 -30.60 20.57
N ALA A 583 -6.59 -30.02 21.77
CA ALA A 583 -7.51 -28.94 22.10
C ALA A 583 -7.25 -27.67 21.28
N GLU A 584 -5.99 -27.28 21.10
CA GLU A 584 -5.58 -26.13 20.28
C GLU A 584 -6.01 -26.29 18.81
N ALA A 585 -5.73 -27.45 18.20
CA ALA A 585 -6.12 -27.73 16.82
C ALA A 585 -7.65 -27.74 16.64
N GLN A 586 -8.38 -28.34 17.60
CA GLN A 586 -9.85 -28.37 17.57
C GLN A 586 -10.45 -26.97 17.71
N ALA A 587 -9.91 -26.12 18.59
CA ALA A 587 -10.38 -24.75 18.76
C ALA A 587 -10.21 -23.92 17.46
N LEU A 588 -9.10 -24.12 16.74
CA LEU A 588 -8.89 -23.47 15.45
C LEU A 588 -9.85 -23.99 14.37
N LEU A 589 -10.14 -25.29 14.35
CA LEU A 589 -11.14 -25.88 13.44
C LEU A 589 -12.55 -25.34 13.74
N ASP A 590 -12.91 -25.24 15.01
CA ASP A 590 -14.19 -24.68 15.45
C ASP A 590 -14.32 -23.18 15.12
N ALA A 591 -13.24 -22.41 15.23
CA ALA A 591 -13.23 -21.01 14.78
C ALA A 591 -13.45 -20.87 13.26
N GLU A 592 -12.91 -21.79 12.44
CA GLU A 592 -13.21 -21.83 11.00
C GLU A 592 -14.67 -22.23 10.73
N ARG A 593 -15.20 -23.20 11.49
CA ARG A 593 -16.62 -23.58 11.43
C ARG A 593 -17.53 -22.39 11.69
N ASP A 594 -17.25 -21.59 12.71
CA ASP A 594 -18.10 -20.46 13.09
C ASP A 594 -18.10 -19.36 12.02
N LYS A 595 -16.98 -19.16 11.30
CA LYS A 595 -16.93 -18.29 10.11
C LYS A 595 -17.82 -18.80 8.98
N VAL A 596 -17.79 -20.11 8.71
CA VAL A 596 -18.64 -20.73 7.67
C VAL A 596 -20.11 -20.62 8.06
N ASN A 597 -20.45 -20.85 9.34
CA ASN A 597 -21.79 -20.66 9.88
C ASN A 597 -22.28 -19.22 9.63
N ALA A 598 -21.50 -18.21 9.99
CA ALA A 598 -21.86 -16.81 9.75
C ALA A 598 -22.12 -16.52 8.26
N SER A 599 -21.25 -16.99 7.37
CA SER A 599 -21.43 -16.83 5.92
C SER A 599 -22.70 -17.52 5.40
N ASN A 600 -23.00 -18.73 5.88
CA ASN A 600 -24.23 -19.44 5.50
C ASN A 600 -25.48 -18.76 6.06
N LYS A 601 -25.44 -18.21 7.28
CA LYS A 601 -26.56 -17.42 7.84
C LYS A 601 -26.87 -16.21 6.99
N THR A 602 -25.86 -15.45 6.56
CA THR A 602 -26.05 -14.33 5.61
C THR A 602 -26.70 -14.81 4.32
N LYS A 603 -26.21 -15.92 3.76
CA LYS A 603 -26.79 -16.53 2.55
C LYS A 603 -28.26 -16.91 2.73
N ILE A 604 -28.64 -17.43 3.89
CA ILE A 604 -30.03 -17.78 4.22
C ILE A 604 -30.89 -16.52 4.29
N HIS A 605 -30.43 -15.46 4.96
CA HIS A 605 -31.14 -14.18 5.03
C HIS A 605 -31.33 -13.53 3.64
N ASP A 606 -30.28 -13.50 2.83
CA ASP A 606 -30.34 -12.98 1.47
C ASP A 606 -31.32 -13.79 0.60
N PHE A 607 -31.30 -15.12 0.76
CA PHE A 607 -32.21 -16.00 0.05
C PHE A 607 -33.68 -15.76 0.45
N ILE A 608 -33.97 -15.64 1.75
CA ILE A 608 -35.33 -15.34 2.24
C ILE A 608 -35.79 -13.99 1.70
N LYS A 609 -34.91 -12.99 1.65
CA LYS A 609 -35.21 -11.67 1.09
C LYS A 609 -35.51 -11.71 -0.41
N GLU A 610 -34.82 -12.56 -1.17
CA GLU A 610 -34.98 -12.65 -2.62
C GLU A 610 -36.16 -13.54 -3.05
N LYS A 611 -36.33 -14.70 -2.39
CA LYS A 611 -37.27 -15.75 -2.81
C LYS A 611 -38.45 -15.98 -1.86
N GLY A 612 -38.41 -15.42 -0.66
CA GLY A 612 -39.41 -15.65 0.39
C GLY A 612 -39.33 -17.03 1.04
N LEU A 613 -40.39 -17.41 1.75
CA LEU A 613 -40.54 -18.70 2.44
C LEU A 613 -41.43 -19.70 1.67
N GLY A 614 -41.92 -19.32 0.49
CA GLY A 614 -42.77 -20.15 -0.36
C GLY A 614 -42.00 -21.29 -1.03
N GLN A 615 -42.70 -22.20 -1.73
CA GLN A 615 -42.03 -23.30 -2.42
C GLN A 615 -41.05 -22.78 -3.48
N VAL A 616 -39.88 -23.42 -3.55
CA VAL A 616 -38.82 -23.08 -4.50
C VAL A 616 -38.56 -24.25 -5.44
N ARG A 617 -38.31 -23.96 -6.72
CA ARG A 617 -37.95 -24.97 -7.72
C ARG A 617 -36.60 -25.62 -7.35
N PRO A 618 -36.37 -26.92 -7.63
CA PRO A 618 -35.11 -27.58 -7.31
C PRO A 618 -33.85 -26.88 -7.88
N ALA A 619 -33.97 -26.26 -9.06
CA ALA A 619 -32.90 -25.46 -9.66
C ALA A 619 -32.50 -24.25 -8.80
N ASP A 620 -33.48 -23.64 -8.13
CA ASP A 620 -33.35 -22.43 -7.34
C ASP A 620 -33.02 -22.72 -5.85
N ALA A 621 -32.99 -23.99 -5.43
CA ALA A 621 -32.62 -24.37 -4.06
C ALA A 621 -31.16 -24.01 -3.72
N MET A 622 -30.91 -23.67 -2.45
CA MET A 622 -29.63 -23.18 -1.97
C MET A 622 -28.66 -24.31 -1.61
N ASN A 623 -27.39 -24.18 -2.00
CA ASN A 623 -26.33 -25.06 -1.51
C ASN A 623 -25.59 -24.41 -0.33
N LEU A 624 -25.69 -24.99 0.86
CA LEU A 624 -24.97 -24.53 2.05
C LEU A 624 -23.51 -25.00 2.02
N ARG A 625 -22.61 -24.18 2.53
CA ARG A 625 -21.17 -24.48 2.55
C ARG A 625 -20.81 -25.37 3.74
N SER A 626 -20.01 -26.40 3.49
CA SER A 626 -19.14 -27.08 4.46
C SER A 626 -17.86 -26.27 4.68
N ASN A 627 -17.00 -26.69 5.61
CA ASN A 627 -15.62 -26.22 5.69
C ASN A 627 -14.76 -26.96 4.65
N ARG A 628 -15.05 -26.76 3.37
CA ARG A 628 -14.30 -27.38 2.27
C ARG A 628 -12.95 -26.68 2.07
N LYS A 629 -11.86 -27.43 1.97
CA LYS A 629 -10.52 -26.92 1.62
C LYS A 629 -9.90 -27.77 0.53
N LEU A 630 -9.42 -27.11 -0.54
CA LEU A 630 -8.62 -27.73 -1.61
C LEU A 630 -9.20 -29.06 -2.12
N ASP A 631 -10.52 -29.01 -2.36
CA ASP A 631 -11.35 -30.09 -2.85
C ASP A 631 -11.72 -31.20 -1.86
N VAL A 632 -11.35 -31.07 -0.59
CA VAL A 632 -11.72 -31.99 0.50
C VAL A 632 -12.76 -31.33 1.42
N ASP A 633 -13.83 -32.05 1.75
CA ASP A 633 -14.78 -31.64 2.79
C ASP A 633 -14.20 -31.98 4.17
N VAL A 634 -13.52 -31.01 4.78
CA VAL A 634 -12.82 -31.19 6.08
C VAL A 634 -13.81 -31.29 7.25
N ASP A 635 -14.88 -30.51 7.20
CA ASP A 635 -15.91 -30.51 8.25
C ASP A 635 -17.29 -30.17 7.68
N GLN A 636 -18.22 -31.11 7.79
CA GLN A 636 -19.61 -30.96 7.31
C GLN A 636 -20.55 -30.39 8.39
N ARG A 637 -20.13 -30.32 9.66
CA ARG A 637 -20.92 -29.80 10.79
C ARG A 637 -21.48 -28.39 10.55
N PRO A 638 -20.77 -27.41 9.95
CA PRO A 638 -21.36 -26.09 9.69
C PRO A 638 -22.51 -26.13 8.67
N LYS A 639 -22.51 -27.11 7.74
CA LYS A 639 -23.61 -27.30 6.78
C LYS A 639 -24.88 -27.77 7.50
N LEU A 640 -24.77 -28.75 8.40
CA LEU A 640 -25.86 -29.21 9.24
C LEU A 640 -26.38 -28.09 10.17
N HIS A 641 -25.47 -27.37 10.84
CA HIS A 641 -25.85 -26.24 11.70
C HIS A 641 -26.65 -25.18 10.95
N SER A 642 -26.19 -24.80 9.75
CA SER A 642 -26.84 -23.78 8.94
C SER A 642 -28.17 -24.25 8.36
N TYR A 643 -28.30 -25.55 8.06
CA TYR A 643 -29.56 -26.16 7.69
C TYR A 643 -30.60 -26.04 8.82
N LEU A 644 -30.22 -26.42 10.05
CA LEU A 644 -31.08 -26.25 11.23
C LEU A 644 -31.49 -24.79 11.46
N TYR A 645 -30.56 -23.85 11.23
CA TYR A 645 -30.86 -22.42 11.30
C TYR A 645 -31.89 -21.97 10.25
N GLY A 646 -31.78 -22.44 9.01
CA GLY A 646 -32.75 -22.14 7.97
C GLY A 646 -34.13 -22.73 8.26
N ILE A 647 -34.21 -23.96 8.76
CA ILE A 647 -35.47 -24.57 9.23
C ILE A 647 -36.07 -23.76 10.39
N HIS A 648 -35.24 -23.30 11.34
CA HIS A 648 -35.68 -22.44 12.43
C HIS A 648 -36.30 -21.13 11.94
N LEU A 649 -35.76 -20.54 10.87
CA LEU A 649 -36.31 -19.33 10.23
C LEU A 649 -37.54 -19.58 9.33
N GLY A 650 -38.01 -20.82 9.23
CA GLY A 650 -39.25 -21.16 8.51
C GLY A 650 -39.06 -21.70 7.09
N LEU A 651 -37.83 -21.95 6.65
CA LEU A 651 -37.59 -22.65 5.39
C LEU A 651 -37.95 -24.14 5.52
N SER A 652 -38.46 -24.74 4.44
CA SER A 652 -38.64 -26.19 4.33
C SER A 652 -37.40 -26.89 3.75
N GLN A 653 -37.33 -28.22 3.87
CA GLN A 653 -36.19 -29.01 3.38
C GLN A 653 -35.91 -28.81 1.87
N GLY A 654 -36.97 -28.62 1.07
CA GLY A 654 -36.87 -28.41 -0.38
C GLY A 654 -36.11 -27.14 -0.80
N HIS A 655 -35.83 -26.23 0.14
CA HIS A 655 -35.00 -25.06 -0.10
C HIS A 655 -33.50 -25.38 -0.15
N PHE A 656 -33.07 -26.56 0.25
CA PHE A 656 -31.66 -26.91 0.42
C PHE A 656 -31.24 -28.04 -0.50
N LYS A 657 -30.05 -27.91 -1.11
CA LYS A 657 -29.42 -28.93 -1.94
C LYS A 657 -28.48 -29.81 -1.12
N HIS A 658 -28.52 -31.12 -1.38
CA HIS A 658 -27.54 -32.11 -0.91
C HIS A 658 -27.40 -32.18 0.63
N ILE A 659 -28.51 -32.00 1.35
CA ILE A 659 -28.55 -32.19 2.81
C ILE A 659 -28.65 -33.68 3.17
N ASP A 660 -29.33 -34.45 2.32
CA ASP A 660 -29.41 -35.90 2.29
C ASP A 660 -28.03 -36.59 2.16
N LYS A 661 -27.02 -35.88 1.63
CA LYS A 661 -25.67 -36.42 1.39
C LYS A 661 -24.67 -36.18 2.54
N LEU A 662 -25.12 -35.73 3.71
CA LEU A 662 -24.25 -35.54 4.87
C LEU A 662 -23.83 -36.89 5.47
N THR A 663 -22.53 -37.08 5.70
CA THR A 663 -21.93 -38.31 6.22
C THR A 663 -21.49 -38.20 7.69
N LEU A 664 -22.12 -37.29 8.44
CA LEU A 664 -21.83 -37.08 9.86
C LEU A 664 -22.31 -38.25 10.72
N THR A 665 -21.47 -38.68 11.67
CA THR A 665 -21.82 -39.68 12.69
C THR A 665 -22.92 -39.15 13.63
N ASN A 666 -23.63 -40.05 14.33
CA ASN A 666 -24.66 -39.66 15.30
C ASN A 666 -24.10 -38.80 16.45
N ASP A 667 -22.87 -39.07 16.88
CA ASP A 667 -22.19 -38.26 17.92
C ASP A 667 -21.86 -36.86 17.43
N GLU A 668 -21.42 -36.71 16.18
CA GLU A 668 -21.20 -35.40 15.57
C GLU A 668 -22.52 -34.64 15.42
N LYS A 669 -23.58 -35.29 14.94
CA LYS A 669 -24.93 -34.70 14.84
C LYS A 669 -25.40 -34.19 16.20
N LYS A 670 -25.28 -34.99 17.27
CA LYS A 670 -25.63 -34.59 18.65
C LYS A 670 -24.85 -33.36 19.11
N LYS A 671 -23.55 -33.29 18.82
CA LYS A 671 -22.70 -32.12 19.13
C LYS A 671 -23.15 -30.87 18.37
N VAL A 672 -23.45 -30.99 17.08
CA VAL A 672 -23.97 -29.86 16.27
C VAL A 672 -25.31 -29.36 16.81
N ILE A 673 -26.22 -30.27 17.14
CA ILE A 673 -27.55 -29.94 17.66
C ILE A 673 -27.43 -29.21 19.00
N LYS A 674 -26.61 -29.71 19.93
CA LYS A 674 -26.36 -29.05 21.22
C LYS A 674 -25.76 -27.65 21.04
N HIS A 675 -24.79 -27.52 20.13
CA HIS A 675 -24.19 -26.24 19.81
C HIS A 675 -25.22 -25.26 19.24
N PHE A 676 -26.03 -25.70 18.27
CA PHE A 676 -27.07 -24.90 17.64
C PHE A 676 -28.13 -24.43 18.65
N ALA A 677 -28.64 -25.32 19.49
CA ALA A 677 -29.58 -24.98 20.55
C ALA A 677 -29.02 -23.90 21.49
N SER A 678 -27.75 -24.00 21.88
CA SER A 678 -27.10 -22.99 22.71
C SER A 678 -26.87 -21.67 21.97
N ALA A 679 -26.48 -21.72 20.69
CA ALA A 679 -26.15 -20.54 19.90
C ALA A 679 -27.38 -19.70 19.59
N GLU A 680 -28.50 -20.34 19.26
CA GLU A 680 -29.77 -19.67 18.97
C GLU A 680 -30.68 -19.52 20.21
N ARG A 681 -30.21 -19.95 21.39
CA ARG A 681 -30.95 -19.89 22.67
C ARG A 681 -32.32 -20.57 22.60
N LEU A 682 -32.40 -21.73 21.96
CA LEU A 682 -33.64 -22.50 21.82
C LEU A 682 -33.89 -23.34 23.08
N ASN A 683 -35.14 -23.34 23.53
CA ASN A 683 -35.56 -24.28 24.56
C ASN A 683 -35.78 -25.70 23.97
N PRO A 684 -35.89 -26.75 24.81
CA PRO A 684 -36.03 -28.12 24.33
C PRO A 684 -37.22 -28.35 23.39
N ALA A 685 -38.35 -27.68 23.63
CA ALA A 685 -39.55 -27.82 22.79
C ALA A 685 -39.36 -27.20 21.40
N GLN A 686 -38.74 -26.02 21.31
CA GLN A 686 -38.39 -25.37 20.05
C GLN A 686 -37.35 -26.18 19.27
N MET A 687 -36.37 -26.76 19.96
CA MET A 687 -35.37 -27.61 19.32
C MET A 687 -36.00 -28.88 18.75
N ALA A 688 -36.90 -29.53 19.50
CA ALA A 688 -37.61 -30.72 19.04
C ALA A 688 -38.48 -30.42 17.80
N ASP A 689 -39.15 -29.28 17.77
CA ASP A 689 -39.90 -28.82 16.59
C ASP A 689 -38.99 -28.60 15.37
N VAL A 690 -37.83 -27.95 15.55
CA VAL A 690 -36.84 -27.75 14.48
C VAL A 690 -36.33 -29.10 13.94
N LEU A 691 -36.02 -30.06 14.82
CA LEU A 691 -35.56 -31.40 14.40
C LEU A 691 -36.63 -32.17 13.64
N LYS A 692 -37.88 -32.09 14.10
CA LYS A 692 -39.03 -32.69 13.43
C LYS A 692 -39.21 -32.13 12.02
N ARG A 693 -39.18 -30.80 11.86
CA ARG A 693 -39.28 -30.12 10.56
C ARG A 693 -38.06 -30.41 9.67
N ALA A 694 -36.88 -30.57 10.27
CA ALA A 694 -35.65 -30.92 9.58
C ALA A 694 -35.57 -32.41 9.15
N GLY A 695 -36.48 -33.26 9.63
CA GLY A 695 -36.51 -34.70 9.31
C GLY A 695 -35.39 -35.51 9.98
N ILE A 696 -34.85 -35.05 11.10
CA ILE A 696 -33.73 -35.70 11.81
C ILE A 696 -34.28 -36.47 13.01
N SER A 697 -34.11 -37.79 13.01
CA SER A 697 -34.31 -38.66 14.17
C SER A 697 -32.95 -39.19 14.65
N LEU A 698 -32.71 -39.14 15.96
CA LEU A 698 -31.44 -39.59 16.58
C LEU A 698 -31.55 -41.01 17.20
N ASP A 699 -32.73 -41.63 17.14
CA ASP A 699 -33.08 -42.88 17.85
C ASP A 699 -33.34 -44.07 16.89
N ALA A 700 -32.91 -44.00 15.63
CA ALA A 700 -32.91 -45.17 14.75
C ALA A 700 -31.52 -45.83 14.79
N GLU A 701 -31.45 -47.12 15.17
CA GLU A 701 -30.26 -47.95 14.95
C GLU A 701 -29.81 -47.83 13.49
N GLU A 702 -28.50 -47.72 13.28
CA GLU A 702 -27.90 -47.72 11.95
C GLU A 702 -28.35 -48.99 11.19
N PRO A 703 -28.81 -48.88 9.93
CA PRO A 703 -28.83 -50.05 9.07
C PRO A 703 -27.38 -50.56 8.96
N PRO A 704 -27.13 -51.87 9.06
CA PRO A 704 -25.78 -52.40 8.94
C PRO A 704 -25.18 -51.93 7.62
N GLU A 705 -23.90 -51.54 7.65
CA GLU A 705 -23.12 -51.14 6.48
C GLU A 705 -23.38 -52.10 5.32
N ALA A 706 -24.07 -51.61 4.28
CA ALA A 706 -23.96 -52.25 2.98
C ALA A 706 -22.51 -52.04 2.55
N ALA A 707 -21.69 -53.08 2.72
CA ALA A 707 -20.32 -53.15 2.25
C ALA A 707 -20.24 -52.55 0.84
N GLN A 708 -19.71 -51.33 0.75
CA GLN A 708 -19.15 -50.87 -0.51
C GLN A 708 -17.99 -51.82 -0.79
N LYS A 709 -18.17 -52.64 -1.84
CA LYS A 709 -17.14 -53.53 -2.37
C LYS A 709 -15.81 -52.79 -2.37
N SER A 710 -14.89 -53.26 -1.54
CA SER A 710 -13.47 -53.14 -1.79
C SER A 710 -13.20 -53.65 -3.20
N GLN A 711 -12.84 -52.76 -4.11
CA GLN A 711 -12.08 -53.19 -5.28
C GLN A 711 -10.76 -53.74 -4.73
N GLN A 712 -10.67 -55.07 -4.71
CA GLN A 712 -9.42 -55.78 -4.47
C GLN A 712 -8.34 -55.19 -5.37
N VAL A 713 -7.25 -54.77 -4.73
CA VAL A 713 -5.95 -54.73 -5.39
C VAL A 713 -5.63 -56.17 -5.77
N ASP A 714 -5.77 -56.48 -7.06
CA ASP A 714 -5.31 -57.75 -7.58
C ASP A 714 -3.78 -57.73 -7.61
N SER A 715 -3.19 -58.53 -6.73
CA SER A 715 -1.76 -58.68 -6.56
C SER A 715 -1.30 -59.88 -7.37
N ARG A 716 -1.16 -59.70 -8.69
CA ARG A 716 -0.44 -60.63 -9.59
C ARG A 716 -0.18 -60.02 -10.97
N LEU A 717 0.88 -59.21 -11.06
CA LEU A 717 1.77 -59.23 -12.24
C LEU A 717 2.91 -60.20 -11.94
N SER A 718 2.72 -61.47 -12.29
CA SER A 718 3.82 -62.30 -12.79
C SER A 718 3.28 -63.17 -13.92
N GLY A 719 3.78 -62.92 -15.14
CA GLY A 719 3.77 -63.92 -16.21
C GLY A 719 2.68 -63.78 -17.29
N SER A 720 3.13 -63.38 -18.48
CA SER A 720 2.87 -63.99 -19.80
C SER A 720 1.43 -64.32 -20.27
N GLN A 721 1.09 -63.70 -21.42
CA GLN A 721 0.16 -64.04 -22.53
C GLN A 721 -0.39 -65.49 -22.66
N PRO A 722 -1.48 -65.79 -23.44
CA PRO A 722 -1.97 -65.07 -24.64
C PRO A 722 -3.50 -64.94 -24.85
N VAL A 723 -3.79 -64.20 -25.92
CA VAL A 723 -5.04 -63.92 -26.63
C VAL A 723 -5.97 -65.13 -26.78
N VAL A 724 -7.26 -64.95 -26.48
CA VAL A 724 -8.38 -65.68 -27.10
C VAL A 724 -9.46 -64.67 -27.50
N VAL A 725 -9.73 -64.63 -28.81
CA VAL A 725 -10.75 -63.85 -29.50
C VAL A 725 -12.13 -64.46 -29.18
N ASN A 726 -13.14 -63.62 -28.88
CA ASN A 726 -14.53 -64.06 -28.92
C ASN A 726 -15.31 -63.24 -29.98
N PRO A 727 -16.11 -63.85 -30.88
CA PRO A 727 -16.45 -63.30 -32.20
C PRO A 727 -17.64 -62.33 -32.28
N ASP A 728 -18.33 -61.99 -31.19
CA ASP A 728 -19.64 -61.31 -31.27
C ASP A 728 -19.65 -59.92 -30.61
N TYR A 729 -18.78 -59.01 -31.06
CA TYR A 729 -18.90 -57.59 -30.71
C TYR A 729 -19.23 -56.76 -31.96
N VAL A 730 -20.48 -56.31 -32.04
CA VAL A 730 -20.92 -55.24 -32.95
C VAL A 730 -20.65 -53.90 -32.26
N PRO A 731 -19.85 -52.98 -32.83
CA PRO A 731 -19.63 -51.66 -32.26
C PRO A 731 -20.90 -50.81 -32.41
N VAL A 732 -21.39 -50.25 -31.30
CA VAL A 732 -22.36 -49.15 -31.32
C VAL A 732 -21.58 -47.84 -31.54
N GLU A 733 -22.00 -47.07 -32.55
CA GLU A 733 -21.36 -45.83 -32.96
C GLU A 733 -21.35 -44.74 -31.87
N ASP A 734 -20.20 -44.07 -31.79
CA ASP A 734 -19.89 -43.00 -30.87
C ASP A 734 -20.64 -41.71 -31.24
N THR A 735 -21.61 -41.34 -30.40
CA THR A 735 -22.52 -40.18 -30.58
C THR A 735 -21.82 -38.82 -30.39
N SER A 736 -20.50 -38.81 -30.18
CA SER A 736 -19.70 -37.58 -30.01
C SER A 736 -19.36 -36.87 -31.32
N LYS A 737 -19.42 -37.53 -32.49
CA LYS A 737 -19.10 -36.90 -33.79
C LYS A 737 -20.24 -36.08 -34.41
N GLN A 738 -21.51 -36.45 -34.21
CA GLN A 738 -22.65 -35.72 -34.81
C GLN A 738 -22.93 -34.34 -34.16
N LEU A 739 -22.41 -34.08 -32.96
CA LEU A 739 -22.61 -32.80 -32.28
C LEU A 739 -21.65 -31.70 -32.74
N ASN A 740 -20.48 -32.06 -33.28
CA ASN A 740 -19.53 -31.08 -33.80
C ASN A 740 -19.87 -30.62 -35.23
N GLU A 741 -20.39 -31.49 -36.09
CA GLU A 741 -20.78 -31.11 -37.46
C GLU A 741 -22.00 -30.17 -37.49
N LYS A 742 -22.99 -30.36 -36.59
CA LYS A 742 -24.15 -29.44 -36.47
C LYS A 742 -23.79 -28.07 -35.88
N ALA A 743 -22.65 -27.95 -35.19
CA ALA A 743 -22.17 -26.69 -34.63
C ALA A 743 -21.41 -25.85 -35.65
N GLU A 744 -20.69 -26.47 -36.59
CA GLU A 744 -20.04 -25.79 -37.72
C GLU A 744 -21.05 -25.34 -38.77
N GLU A 745 -22.06 -26.14 -39.10
CA GLU A 745 -23.08 -25.78 -40.09
C GLU A 745 -23.91 -24.55 -39.67
N LYS A 746 -24.20 -24.40 -38.37
CA LYS A 746 -24.86 -23.21 -37.81
C LYS A 746 -23.98 -21.95 -37.78
N ARG A 747 -22.65 -22.08 -37.76
CA ARG A 747 -21.73 -20.93 -37.85
C ARG A 747 -21.60 -20.43 -39.29
N THR A 748 -21.57 -21.33 -40.26
CA THR A 748 -21.48 -20.99 -41.68
C THR A 748 -22.75 -20.33 -42.21
N ILE A 749 -23.93 -20.81 -41.81
CA ILE A 749 -25.21 -20.17 -42.20
C ILE A 749 -25.34 -18.75 -41.63
N LYS A 750 -24.82 -18.51 -40.41
CA LYS A 750 -24.89 -17.18 -39.77
C LYS A 750 -23.94 -16.16 -40.42
N SER A 751 -22.79 -16.57 -40.96
CA SER A 751 -21.90 -15.65 -41.69
C SER A 751 -22.46 -15.31 -43.07
N ILE A 752 -23.03 -16.29 -43.78
CA ILE A 752 -23.64 -16.08 -45.11
C ILE A 752 -24.87 -15.15 -45.02
N THR A 753 -25.70 -15.29 -43.98
CA THR A 753 -26.87 -14.42 -43.77
C THR A 753 -26.48 -12.98 -43.39
N THR A 754 -25.28 -12.78 -42.83
CA THR A 754 -24.76 -11.46 -42.45
C THR A 754 -24.13 -10.73 -43.63
N GLU A 755 -23.47 -11.44 -44.54
CA GLU A 755 -22.95 -10.87 -45.80
C GLU A 755 -24.06 -10.52 -46.80
N LEU A 756 -25.14 -11.31 -46.87
CA LEU A 756 -26.29 -11.02 -47.73
C LEU A 756 -27.09 -9.79 -47.28
N LYS A 757 -27.11 -9.46 -45.98
CA LYS A 757 -27.75 -8.23 -45.46
C LYS A 757 -26.91 -6.96 -45.61
N GLN A 758 -25.65 -7.07 -46.04
CA GLN A 758 -24.79 -5.92 -46.33
C GLN A 758 -24.70 -5.61 -47.83
N LYS A 759 -25.33 -6.41 -48.70
CA LYS A 759 -25.34 -6.24 -50.16
C LYS A 759 -26.73 -6.00 -50.78
N THR A 760 -27.77 -5.86 -49.97
CA THR A 760 -29.08 -5.30 -50.30
C THR A 760 -29.35 -4.14 -49.37
#